data_AF-A0A2V9DYZ4-F1
#
_entry.id   AF-A0A2V9DYZ4-F1
#
_cell.length_a   1.000
_cell.length_b   1.000
_cell.length_c   1.000
_cell.angle_alpha   90.00
_cell.angle_beta   90.00
_cell.angle_gamma   90.00
#
_symmetry.space_group_name_H-M   'P 1'
#
loop_
_entity.id
_entity.type
_entity.pdbx_description
1 polymer ?
#
loop_
_entity_poly.entity_id
_entity_poly.type
_entity_poly.pdbx_seq_one_letter_code
_entity_poly.pdbx_strand_id
1 'polypeptide(L)'
;MKVFFYLSAALVLSGILLLGLRETSASSVSGKTSVSGSPRPELEYFKAINSVGPPQDPQILFLLMAQYSNANLQGEGVEFLSARLKEFEPRLTDTQKALYLSAIGLLRAQHAHSVPLLRRVGYVKETIAILEQAKQLSGGQVFVVNWIAGVVHAQLPGFFHQDKAAHDELTWCIEHADKAPQAGWLREAYYNLGKLVRTRGEQTKAQDYLRRSGYRDFNSPVTLIGDFSEDVASGHTFAARRIAEAVPGRVYVLTGFEFTEYYFVVSADGRELIGIDAGTRPDSAKAAYEALRAYAPGLPPLTTIFITHSHWDHIGGHAYFRSVNPLLRFYARSNYREEIALDLAAPDTFAKYFFGERFSLGDVRSFKPDVTIDRQTEVKIGGTRIELIPVQGGETRDGMFIHLPDLSVMFVGDFIMPYLGAPFAPEGDLQGLLDAIDVVVQRNPKHLLHGHEPLTRNFSSPAILTQLKQDLCWLRGQVLAAIRHGDARASIQQANLIPPDLLHGNPDVYLPYFVMREHVIDRLFDQNVGYWQTDLTGLDHLSRADRAELLADYLGVSENQLTTAVERLVADGKYELAASLLESSGPRFERSDSVAKVKRLVYLKLMEKNPNTDPFKFILYSAKSGEQTSQMSRGN
;
A
#
# COMPACT_ATOMS: atom_id res chain seq x y z
N MET A 1 -2.94 -21.08 -44.39
CA MET A 1 -1.91 -20.81 -45.41
C MET A 1 -1.54 -19.32 -45.38
N LYS A 2 -0.35 -19.02 -44.83
CA LYS A 2 0.55 -17.87 -45.08
C LYS A 2 0.10 -16.43 -44.68
N VAL A 3 0.64 -15.78 -43.62
CA VAL A 3 2.00 -15.16 -43.38
C VAL A 3 1.90 -13.62 -43.53
N PHE A 4 1.90 -12.81 -42.45
CA PHE A 4 3.02 -12.17 -41.68
C PHE A 4 3.77 -11.03 -42.40
N PHE A 5 3.89 -9.84 -41.78
CA PHE A 5 5.15 -9.23 -41.29
C PHE A 5 4.92 -7.89 -40.53
N TYR A 6 5.46 -7.81 -39.30
CA TYR A 6 5.79 -6.59 -38.54
C TYR A 6 7.20 -6.11 -38.95
N LEU A 7 7.48 -4.81 -38.91
CA LEU A 7 8.82 -4.26 -39.16
C LEU A 7 9.30 -3.42 -37.96
N SER A 8 10.39 -3.91 -37.37
CA SER A 8 11.24 -3.26 -36.38
C SER A 8 12.50 -2.71 -37.06
N ALA A 9 13.04 -1.62 -36.51
CA ALA A 9 14.43 -1.16 -36.57
C ALA A 9 15.05 -0.72 -37.91
N ALA A 10 15.43 0.56 -38.00
CA ALA A 10 16.83 1.01 -38.07
C ALA A 10 16.90 2.48 -38.54
N LEU A 11 17.63 3.34 -37.82
CA LEU A 11 18.60 4.24 -38.44
C LEU A 11 19.46 4.93 -37.38
N VAL A 12 20.76 4.60 -37.45
CA VAL A 12 21.89 5.26 -36.80
C VAL A 12 22.53 6.19 -37.84
N LEU A 13 22.94 7.38 -37.39
CA LEU A 13 23.95 8.30 -37.96
C LEU A 13 23.71 8.97 -39.33
N SER A 14 23.45 10.28 -39.28
CA SER A 14 24.14 11.42 -39.94
C SER A 14 23.17 12.61 -39.97
N GLY A 15 23.47 13.87 -39.65
CA GLY A 15 24.70 14.59 -39.39
C GLY A 15 24.52 16.03 -39.91
N ILE A 16 24.62 17.02 -39.01
CA ILE A 16 25.20 18.37 -39.23
C ILE A 16 24.31 19.53 -39.78
N LEU A 17 24.20 20.54 -38.88
CA LEU A 17 24.15 22.01 -39.00
C LEU A 17 23.07 22.75 -39.81
N LEU A 18 22.43 23.73 -39.13
CA LEU A 18 22.68 25.17 -39.37
C LEU A 18 22.20 26.08 -38.22
N LEU A 19 23.20 26.71 -37.59
CA LEU A 19 23.30 28.06 -36.99
C LEU A 19 22.07 28.79 -36.40
N GLY A 20 22.27 29.24 -35.15
CA GLY A 20 21.52 30.33 -34.51
C GLY A 20 22.24 30.81 -33.25
N LEU A 21 23.32 31.59 -33.40
CA LEU A 21 23.96 32.34 -32.31
C LEU A 21 22.99 33.41 -31.79
N ARG A 22 22.72 33.38 -30.48
CA ARG A 22 22.48 34.59 -29.69
C ARG A 22 22.94 34.36 -28.25
N GLU A 23 24.13 34.84 -27.96
CA GLU A 23 24.56 35.19 -26.61
C GLU A 23 23.64 36.28 -26.06
N THR A 24 23.16 36.12 -24.84
CA THR A 24 22.94 37.24 -23.92
C THR A 24 23.30 36.79 -22.50
N SER A 25 24.51 37.17 -22.13
CA SER A 25 25.02 37.51 -20.79
C SER A 25 24.34 36.90 -19.56
N ALA A 26 25.11 36.05 -18.88
CA ALA A 26 25.01 35.83 -17.45
C ALA A 26 25.30 37.14 -16.69
N SER A 27 24.38 37.56 -15.83
CA SER A 27 24.66 38.48 -14.73
C SER A 27 24.61 37.71 -13.42
N SER A 28 25.77 37.56 -12.79
CA SER A 28 25.96 37.11 -11.42
C SER A 28 25.39 38.14 -10.44
N VAL A 29 24.33 37.77 -9.73
CA VAL A 29 23.98 38.39 -8.44
C VAL A 29 23.65 37.28 -7.44
N SER A 30 24.31 37.39 -6.30
CA SER A 30 24.30 36.49 -5.16
C SER A 30 22.93 36.23 -4.55
N GLY A 31 22.75 35.01 -4.03
CA GLY A 31 21.99 34.78 -2.80
C GLY A 31 20.47 34.92 -2.91
N LYS A 32 19.82 33.97 -3.57
CA LYS A 32 18.48 33.49 -3.19
C LYS A 32 18.41 31.99 -3.45
N THR A 33 18.28 31.21 -2.39
CA THR A 33 17.77 29.84 -2.44
C THR A 33 16.42 29.87 -3.18
N SER A 34 16.40 29.38 -4.42
CA SER A 34 15.16 29.14 -5.14
C SER A 34 14.46 27.93 -4.52
N VAL A 35 13.74 28.14 -3.42
CA VAL A 35 12.74 27.22 -2.90
C VAL A 35 11.54 27.28 -3.86
N SER A 36 11.59 26.59 -5.00
CA SER A 36 10.51 26.61 -6.00
C SER A 36 9.86 25.23 -6.23
N GLY A 37 9.90 24.35 -5.23
CA GLY A 37 9.16 23.09 -5.21
C GLY A 37 8.09 23.10 -4.13
N SER A 38 6.92 22.52 -4.41
CA SER A 38 5.95 22.20 -3.36
C SER A 38 6.58 21.28 -2.32
N PRO A 39 6.25 21.42 -1.02
CA PRO A 39 6.78 20.55 0.03
C PRO A 39 6.53 19.06 -0.27
N ARG A 40 7.48 18.19 0.07
CA ARG A 40 7.38 16.73 -0.09
C ARG A 40 7.53 16.04 1.28
N PRO A 41 6.53 16.13 2.16
CA PRO A 41 6.65 15.71 3.54
C PRO A 41 6.97 14.21 3.69
N GLU A 42 6.44 13.35 2.82
CA GLU A 42 6.78 11.93 2.82
C GLU A 42 8.27 11.68 2.52
N LEU A 43 8.82 12.33 1.48
CA LEU A 43 10.23 12.21 1.12
C LEU A 43 11.14 12.72 2.25
N GLU A 44 10.81 13.88 2.83
CA GLU A 44 11.58 14.45 3.94
C GLU A 44 11.51 13.58 5.20
N TYR A 45 10.37 12.94 5.47
CA TYR A 45 10.24 11.93 6.53
C TYR A 45 11.21 10.76 6.31
N PHE A 46 11.19 10.15 5.12
CA PHE A 46 12.06 9.02 4.82
C PHE A 46 13.55 9.41 4.81
N LYS A 47 13.89 10.64 4.40
CA LYS A 47 15.26 11.17 4.52
C LYS A 47 15.70 11.29 5.98
N ALA A 48 14.80 11.76 6.86
CA ALA A 48 15.10 11.91 8.28
C ALA A 48 15.43 10.56 8.93
N ILE A 49 14.54 9.56 8.79
CA ILE A 49 14.74 8.24 9.42
C ILE A 49 15.95 7.48 8.83
N ASN A 50 16.25 7.64 7.54
CA ASN A 50 17.44 7.04 6.91
C ASN A 50 18.75 7.80 7.18
N SER A 51 18.70 8.94 7.89
CA SER A 51 19.89 9.70 8.28
C SER A 51 20.38 9.36 9.69
N VAL A 52 19.54 8.75 10.53
CA VAL A 52 19.91 8.37 11.92
C VAL A 52 20.94 7.25 11.93
N GLY A 53 20.84 6.31 10.99
CA GLY A 53 21.74 5.17 10.87
C GLY A 53 21.30 4.20 9.79
N PRO A 54 22.05 3.11 9.58
CA PRO A 54 21.62 2.02 8.71
C PRO A 54 20.24 1.50 9.11
N PRO A 55 19.27 1.44 8.19
CA PRO A 55 17.95 0.91 8.53
C PRO A 55 18.08 -0.57 8.90
N GLN A 56 17.46 -0.95 10.02
CA GLN A 56 17.41 -2.35 10.48
C GLN A 56 16.49 -3.19 9.59
N ASP A 57 15.34 -2.62 9.22
CA ASP A 57 14.46 -3.15 8.19
C ASP A 57 14.85 -2.58 6.81
N PRO A 58 15.32 -3.42 5.87
CA PRO A 58 15.60 -3.01 4.50
C PRO A 58 14.45 -2.30 3.78
N GLN A 59 13.19 -2.55 4.16
CA GLN A 59 12.02 -1.91 3.56
C GLN A 59 12.12 -0.39 3.63
N ILE A 60 12.66 0.17 4.72
CA ILE A 60 12.81 1.62 4.92
C ILE A 60 13.74 2.27 3.88
N LEU A 61 14.78 1.55 3.45
CA LEU A 61 15.68 1.99 2.38
C LEU A 61 14.94 2.05 1.03
N PHE A 62 14.17 1.01 0.72
CA PHE A 62 13.47 0.90 -0.57
C PHE A 62 12.24 1.81 -0.66
N LEU A 63 11.58 2.10 0.46
CA LEU A 63 10.55 3.13 0.51
C LEU A 63 11.14 4.52 0.24
N LEU A 64 12.31 4.86 0.80
CA LEU A 64 13.00 6.11 0.46
C LEU A 64 13.37 6.18 -1.03
N MET A 65 13.93 5.09 -1.57
CA MET A 65 14.24 4.99 -3.01
C MET A 65 12.97 5.19 -3.86
N ALA A 66 11.85 4.56 -3.49
CA ALA A 66 10.58 4.73 -4.18
C ALA A 66 10.08 6.18 -4.11
N GLN A 67 10.24 6.88 -2.98
CA GLN A 67 9.92 8.30 -2.85
C GLN A 67 10.73 9.16 -3.83
N TYR A 68 12.05 8.93 -3.97
CA TYR A 68 12.85 9.63 -4.99
C TYR A 68 12.41 9.32 -6.42
N SER A 69 12.07 8.07 -6.71
CA SER A 69 11.57 7.64 -8.02
C SER A 69 10.25 8.31 -8.37
N ASN A 70 9.27 8.26 -7.48
CA ASN A 70 7.92 8.84 -7.66
C ASN A 70 7.96 10.35 -7.80
N ALA A 71 8.91 11.00 -7.12
CA ALA A 71 9.08 12.44 -7.15
C ALA A 71 9.94 12.93 -8.34
N ASN A 72 10.37 12.01 -9.21
CA ASN A 72 11.31 12.21 -10.32
C ASN A 72 12.63 12.91 -9.92
N LEU A 73 13.15 12.58 -8.74
CA LEU A 73 14.40 13.12 -8.18
C LEU A 73 15.48 12.04 -8.05
N GLN A 74 15.58 11.16 -9.04
CA GLN A 74 16.50 10.02 -8.96
C GLN A 74 17.97 10.47 -8.84
N GLY A 75 18.34 11.61 -9.45
CA GLY A 75 19.68 12.19 -9.30
C GLY A 75 20.00 12.56 -7.84
N GLU A 76 19.11 13.30 -7.18
CA GLU A 76 19.25 13.63 -5.74
C GLU A 76 19.24 12.38 -4.87
N GLY A 77 18.41 11.39 -5.21
CA GLY A 77 18.35 10.12 -4.49
C GLY A 77 19.66 9.32 -4.60
N VAL A 78 20.31 9.32 -5.77
CA VAL A 78 21.64 8.73 -5.96
C VAL A 78 22.68 9.42 -5.09
N GLU A 79 22.69 10.75 -5.06
CA GLU A 79 23.62 11.52 -4.22
C GLU A 79 23.39 11.23 -2.72
N PHE A 80 22.14 11.29 -2.27
CA PHE A 80 21.77 11.05 -0.88
C PHE A 80 22.15 9.64 -0.42
N LEU A 81 21.75 8.60 -1.17
CA LEU A 81 22.03 7.22 -0.80
C LEU A 81 23.52 6.88 -0.89
N SER A 82 24.25 7.47 -1.85
CA SER A 82 25.71 7.28 -1.93
C SER A 82 26.43 7.95 -0.76
N ALA A 83 25.97 9.12 -0.31
CA ALA A 83 26.50 9.79 0.88
C ALA A 83 26.25 8.95 2.14
N ARG A 84 25.03 8.40 2.31
CA ARG A 84 24.70 7.51 3.44
C ARG A 84 25.48 6.20 3.40
N LEU A 85 25.64 5.59 2.22
CA LEU A 85 26.47 4.39 2.03
C LEU A 85 27.91 4.65 2.50
N LYS A 86 28.50 5.77 2.08
CA LYS A 86 29.86 6.15 2.47
C LYS A 86 29.99 6.45 3.97
N GLU A 87 29.03 7.17 4.53
CA GLU A 87 29.02 7.52 5.95
C GLU A 87 28.88 6.28 6.84
N PHE A 88 28.02 5.36 6.46
CA PHE A 88 27.72 4.18 7.24
C PHE A 88 28.62 2.97 6.93
N GLU A 89 29.44 3.03 5.87
CA GLU A 89 30.26 1.93 5.37
C GLU A 89 30.95 1.07 6.46
N PRO A 90 31.58 1.65 7.50
CA PRO A 90 32.26 0.87 8.54
C PRO A 90 31.32 0.00 9.39
N ARG A 91 30.03 0.31 9.39
CA ARG A 91 28.98 -0.35 10.17
C ARG A 91 28.09 -1.28 9.33
N LEU A 92 28.24 -1.27 8.01
CA LEU A 92 27.38 -2.06 7.12
C LEU A 92 27.96 -3.45 6.89
N THR A 93 27.11 -4.46 6.96
CA THR A 93 27.41 -5.79 6.41
C THR A 93 27.47 -5.75 4.89
N ASP A 94 28.09 -6.75 4.25
CA ASP A 94 28.13 -6.85 2.79
C ASP A 94 26.73 -6.94 2.18
N THR A 95 25.79 -7.63 2.83
CA THR A 95 24.38 -7.63 2.45
C THR A 95 23.79 -6.23 2.49
N GLN A 96 24.01 -5.46 3.55
CA GLN A 96 23.48 -4.09 3.62
C GLN A 96 24.11 -3.18 2.56
N LYS A 97 25.42 -3.29 2.31
CA LYS A 97 26.09 -2.57 1.21
C LYS A 97 25.47 -2.92 -0.14
N ALA A 98 25.18 -4.20 -0.39
CA ALA A 98 24.51 -4.65 -1.60
C ALA A 98 23.12 -4.03 -1.77
N LEU A 99 22.34 -3.88 -0.68
CA LEU A 99 21.03 -3.22 -0.74
C LEU A 99 21.15 -1.73 -1.11
N TYR A 100 22.09 -1.00 -0.52
CA TYR A 100 22.38 0.40 -0.90
C TYR A 100 22.79 0.52 -2.37
N LEU A 101 23.74 -0.32 -2.82
CA LEU A 101 24.19 -0.32 -4.22
C LEU A 101 23.05 -0.67 -5.18
N SER A 102 22.14 -1.57 -4.80
CA SER A 102 20.97 -1.92 -5.61
C SER A 102 20.01 -0.73 -5.74
N ALA A 103 19.69 -0.05 -4.63
CA ALA A 103 18.85 1.14 -4.64
C ALA A 103 19.47 2.28 -5.49
N ILE A 104 20.78 2.51 -5.33
CA ILE A 104 21.55 3.47 -6.14
C ILE A 104 21.51 3.07 -7.62
N GLY A 105 21.78 1.80 -7.94
CA GLY A 105 21.78 1.29 -9.30
C GLY A 105 20.43 1.45 -10.00
N LEU A 106 19.31 1.20 -9.29
CA LEU A 106 17.97 1.40 -9.84
C LEU A 106 17.69 2.88 -10.14
N LEU A 107 17.95 3.77 -9.18
CA LEU A 107 17.76 5.21 -9.38
C LEU A 107 18.63 5.73 -10.53
N ARG A 108 19.88 5.28 -10.63
CA ARG A 108 20.75 5.61 -11.77
C ARG A 108 20.14 5.13 -13.09
N ALA A 109 19.67 3.88 -13.16
CA ALA A 109 19.06 3.33 -14.37
C ALA A 109 17.85 4.18 -14.81
N GLN A 110 16.99 4.57 -13.86
CA GLN A 110 15.85 5.45 -14.12
C GLN A 110 16.28 6.86 -14.57
N HIS A 111 17.37 7.41 -14.01
CA HIS A 111 17.90 8.73 -14.36
C HIS A 111 18.62 8.77 -15.72
N ALA A 112 19.01 7.63 -16.31
CA ALA A 112 19.88 7.57 -17.47
C ALA A 112 19.38 8.37 -18.69
N HIS A 113 18.07 8.52 -18.85
CA HIS A 113 17.46 9.31 -19.92
C HIS A 113 17.75 10.83 -19.82
N SER A 114 18.00 11.33 -18.61
CA SER A 114 18.37 12.72 -18.31
C SER A 114 19.87 13.00 -18.49
N VAL A 115 20.70 11.95 -18.62
CA VAL A 115 22.14 12.09 -18.86
C VAL A 115 22.41 12.46 -20.32
N PRO A 116 23.25 13.46 -20.62
CA PRO A 116 23.60 13.84 -21.99
C PRO A 116 24.11 12.66 -22.82
N LEU A 117 23.70 12.59 -24.09
CA LEU A 117 23.91 11.43 -24.97
C LEU A 117 25.39 10.97 -25.04
N LEU A 118 26.32 11.92 -25.09
CA LEU A 118 27.77 11.65 -25.15
C LEU A 118 28.33 10.96 -23.89
N ARG A 119 27.69 11.13 -22.73
CA ARG A 119 28.09 10.53 -21.45
C ARG A 119 27.24 9.31 -21.07
N ARG A 120 26.07 9.14 -21.71
CA ARG A 120 25.07 8.14 -21.36
C ARG A 120 25.59 6.71 -21.40
N VAL A 121 26.37 6.33 -22.40
CA VAL A 121 26.92 4.96 -22.50
C VAL A 121 27.86 4.65 -21.34
N GLY A 122 28.76 5.58 -20.97
CA GLY A 122 29.65 5.41 -19.83
C GLY A 122 28.87 5.34 -18.51
N TYR A 123 27.88 6.21 -18.35
CA TYR A 123 26.99 6.22 -17.19
C TYR A 123 26.24 4.90 -17.00
N VAL A 124 25.71 4.31 -18.08
CA VAL A 124 25.02 3.00 -18.04
C VAL A 124 25.99 1.87 -17.71
N LYS A 125 27.22 1.88 -18.26
CA LYS A 125 28.24 0.88 -17.91
C LYS A 125 28.62 0.93 -16.43
N GLU A 126 28.73 2.13 -15.85
CA GLU A 126 28.96 2.30 -14.42
C GLU A 126 27.77 1.79 -13.59
N THR A 127 26.54 2.04 -14.03
CA THR A 127 25.34 1.49 -13.38
C THR A 127 25.33 -0.05 -13.38
N ILE A 128 25.70 -0.69 -14.49
CA ILE A 128 25.84 -2.15 -14.57
C ILE A 128 26.90 -2.63 -13.56
N ALA A 129 28.06 -1.96 -13.50
CA ALA A 129 29.13 -2.32 -12.56
C ALA A 129 28.70 -2.21 -11.08
N ILE A 130 27.91 -1.18 -10.74
CA ILE A 130 27.32 -1.02 -9.40
C ILE A 130 26.41 -2.20 -9.04
N LEU A 131 25.55 -2.62 -9.99
CA LEU A 131 24.63 -3.75 -9.78
C LEU A 131 25.38 -5.08 -9.66
N GLU A 132 26.42 -5.30 -10.47
CA GLU A 132 27.29 -6.48 -10.35
C GLU A 132 28.05 -6.50 -9.01
N GLN A 133 28.52 -5.35 -8.53
CA GLN A 133 29.13 -5.26 -7.20
C GLN A 133 28.13 -5.60 -6.09
N ALA A 134 26.88 -5.13 -6.18
CA ALA A 134 25.82 -5.50 -5.24
C ALA A 134 25.58 -7.02 -5.23
N LYS A 135 25.54 -7.63 -6.41
CA LYS A 135 25.37 -9.07 -6.56
C LYS A 135 26.55 -9.86 -5.97
N GLN A 136 27.78 -9.40 -6.19
CA GLN A 136 28.98 -10.02 -5.61
C GLN A 136 28.96 -9.97 -4.08
N LEU A 137 28.67 -8.81 -3.50
CA LEU A 137 28.58 -8.64 -2.03
C LEU A 137 27.45 -9.46 -1.40
N SER A 138 26.35 -9.68 -2.11
CA SER A 138 25.23 -10.51 -1.64
C SER A 138 25.40 -12.01 -1.96
N GLY A 139 26.47 -12.41 -2.65
CA GLY A 139 26.67 -13.77 -3.15
C GLY A 139 25.57 -14.24 -4.12
N GLY A 140 24.80 -13.32 -4.70
CA GLY A 140 23.63 -13.61 -5.52
C GLY A 140 22.48 -14.31 -4.76
N GLN A 141 22.44 -14.20 -3.43
CA GLN A 141 21.44 -14.91 -2.60
C GLN A 141 20.30 -14.02 -2.10
N VAL A 142 20.36 -12.71 -2.36
CA VAL A 142 19.38 -11.73 -1.88
C VAL A 142 18.38 -11.40 -2.98
N PHE A 143 17.11 -11.67 -2.73
CA PHE A 143 16.04 -11.53 -3.73
C PHE A 143 15.97 -10.14 -4.35
N VAL A 144 15.92 -9.09 -3.53
CA VAL A 144 15.78 -7.71 -4.03
C VAL A 144 16.98 -7.29 -4.90
N VAL A 145 18.18 -7.78 -4.59
CA VAL A 145 19.40 -7.49 -5.37
C VAL A 145 19.29 -8.12 -6.76
N ASN A 146 18.97 -9.41 -6.84
CA ASN A 146 18.77 -10.11 -8.11
C ASN A 146 17.61 -9.53 -8.91
N TRP A 147 16.51 -9.19 -8.24
CA TRP A 147 15.34 -8.59 -8.87
C TRP A 147 15.67 -7.25 -9.51
N ILE A 148 16.35 -6.35 -8.78
CA ILE A 148 16.72 -5.03 -9.31
C ILE A 148 17.69 -5.18 -10.49
N ALA A 149 18.73 -6.01 -10.34
CA ALA A 149 19.67 -6.28 -11.43
C ALA A 149 18.95 -6.81 -12.66
N GLY A 150 18.10 -7.84 -12.50
CA GLY A 150 17.37 -8.46 -13.59
C GLY A 150 16.41 -7.51 -14.30
N VAL A 151 15.66 -6.69 -13.55
CA VAL A 151 14.71 -5.70 -14.11
C VAL A 151 15.45 -4.61 -14.87
N VAL A 152 16.57 -4.12 -14.35
CA VAL A 152 17.39 -3.11 -15.05
C VAL A 152 18.02 -3.71 -16.31
N HIS A 153 18.66 -4.88 -16.18
CA HIS A 153 19.31 -5.58 -17.29
C HIS A 153 18.33 -5.92 -18.42
N ALA A 154 17.09 -6.31 -18.10
CA ALA A 154 16.06 -6.63 -19.08
C ALA A 154 15.61 -5.44 -19.95
N GLN A 155 15.89 -4.21 -19.51
CA GLN A 155 15.51 -2.98 -20.20
C GLN A 155 16.65 -2.37 -21.02
N LEU A 156 17.86 -2.93 -20.93
CA LEU A 156 19.02 -2.41 -21.64
C LEU A 156 18.98 -2.76 -23.13
N PRO A 157 19.47 -1.88 -24.02
CA PRO A 157 19.71 -2.23 -25.41
C PRO A 157 20.69 -3.39 -25.58
N GLY A 158 20.47 -4.25 -26.58
CA GLY A 158 21.25 -5.48 -26.77
C GLY A 158 22.78 -5.31 -26.93
N PHE A 159 23.26 -4.12 -27.30
CA PHE A 159 24.71 -3.84 -27.38
C PHE A 159 25.40 -3.77 -26.00
N PHE A 160 24.66 -3.76 -24.89
CA PHE A 160 25.22 -3.92 -23.54
C PHE A 160 25.39 -5.40 -23.13
N HIS A 161 24.87 -6.34 -23.94
CA HIS A 161 25.01 -7.78 -23.74
C HIS A 161 24.52 -8.31 -22.38
N GLN A 162 23.45 -7.72 -21.83
CA GLN A 162 22.90 -8.10 -20.52
C GLN A 162 21.69 -9.05 -20.58
N ASP A 163 21.20 -9.42 -21.77
CA ASP A 163 20.00 -10.26 -21.95
C ASP A 163 20.09 -11.63 -21.25
N LYS A 164 21.28 -12.21 -21.17
CA LYS A 164 21.50 -13.48 -20.46
C LYS A 164 21.48 -13.28 -18.96
N ALA A 165 22.20 -12.28 -18.45
CA ALA A 165 22.22 -11.94 -17.02
C ALA A 165 20.80 -11.64 -16.53
N ALA A 166 20.05 -10.81 -17.27
CA ALA A 166 18.66 -10.49 -16.97
C ALA A 166 17.78 -11.74 -16.88
N HIS A 167 17.91 -12.65 -17.85
CA HIS A 167 17.14 -13.89 -17.85
C HIS A 167 17.48 -14.76 -16.63
N ASP A 168 18.76 -14.96 -16.32
CA ASP A 168 19.22 -15.81 -15.23
C ASP A 168 18.81 -15.23 -13.86
N GLU A 169 18.91 -13.91 -13.68
CA GLU A 169 18.52 -13.20 -12.45
C GLU A 169 17.02 -13.24 -12.18
N LEU A 170 16.20 -13.00 -13.20
CA LEU A 170 14.74 -13.04 -13.06
C LEU A 170 14.21 -14.46 -12.92
N THR A 171 14.85 -15.44 -13.58
CA THR A 171 14.54 -16.87 -13.40
C THR A 171 14.85 -17.30 -11.97
N TRP A 172 16.02 -16.90 -11.44
CA TRP A 172 16.37 -17.15 -10.04
C TRP A 172 15.33 -16.57 -9.08
N CYS A 173 14.79 -15.37 -9.35
CA CYS A 173 13.74 -14.78 -8.51
C CYS A 173 12.46 -15.63 -8.50
N ILE A 174 12.04 -16.17 -9.65
CA ILE A 174 10.87 -17.06 -9.72
C ILE A 174 11.12 -18.37 -8.96
N GLU A 175 12.31 -18.94 -9.10
CA GLU A 175 12.71 -20.18 -8.42
C GLU A 175 12.83 -20.02 -6.89
N HIS A 176 13.04 -18.80 -6.42
CA HIS A 176 13.16 -18.45 -5.00
C HIS A 176 12.06 -17.48 -4.55
N ALA A 177 10.83 -17.75 -5.01
CA ALA A 177 9.65 -16.96 -4.68
C ALA A 177 9.36 -16.85 -3.17
N ASP A 178 9.82 -17.83 -2.38
CA ASP A 178 9.77 -17.83 -0.91
C ASP A 178 10.59 -16.68 -0.30
N LYS A 179 11.70 -16.31 -0.94
CA LYS A 179 12.59 -15.21 -0.52
C LYS A 179 12.10 -13.82 -0.94
N ALA A 180 11.03 -13.73 -1.71
CA ALA A 180 10.45 -12.44 -2.09
C ALA A 180 9.93 -11.69 -0.84
N PRO A 181 10.13 -10.37 -0.72
CA PRO A 181 9.52 -9.59 0.36
C PRO A 181 8.01 -9.80 0.39
N GLN A 182 7.38 -9.71 -0.78
CA GLN A 182 5.95 -9.89 -1.03
C GLN A 182 5.74 -10.63 -2.36
N ALA A 183 4.62 -11.31 -2.53
CA ALA A 183 4.33 -12.06 -3.77
C ALA A 183 4.22 -11.12 -4.99
N GLY A 184 3.79 -9.88 -4.76
CA GLY A 184 3.73 -8.78 -5.73
C GLY A 184 5.01 -8.59 -6.52
N TRP A 185 6.18 -8.83 -5.93
CA TRP A 185 7.48 -8.66 -6.63
C TRP A 185 7.65 -9.62 -7.82
N LEU A 186 7.01 -10.79 -7.78
CA LEU A 186 7.07 -11.77 -8.86
C LEU A 186 6.38 -11.27 -10.13
N ARG A 187 5.44 -10.31 -10.02
CA ARG A 187 4.76 -9.68 -11.16
C ARG A 187 5.75 -9.15 -12.18
N GLU A 188 6.70 -8.35 -11.70
CA GLU A 188 7.71 -7.73 -12.54
C GLU A 188 8.77 -8.72 -13.04
N ALA A 189 9.04 -9.77 -12.26
CA ALA A 189 9.92 -10.86 -12.71
C ALA A 189 9.32 -11.57 -13.93
N TYR A 190 8.06 -12.01 -13.84
CA TYR A 190 7.35 -12.60 -14.97
C TYR A 190 7.22 -11.62 -16.14
N TYR A 191 6.83 -10.37 -15.88
CA TYR A 191 6.65 -9.36 -16.93
C TYR A 191 7.92 -9.15 -17.76
N ASN A 192 9.07 -8.96 -17.10
CA ASN A 192 10.34 -8.71 -17.79
C ASN A 192 10.89 -9.96 -18.48
N LEU A 193 10.72 -11.16 -17.91
CA LEU A 193 11.03 -12.40 -18.62
C LEU A 193 10.17 -12.59 -19.86
N GLY A 194 8.87 -12.28 -19.78
CA GLY A 194 7.96 -12.28 -20.91
C GLY A 194 8.45 -11.38 -22.04
N LYS A 195 8.93 -10.17 -21.71
CA LYS A 195 9.53 -9.25 -22.70
C LYS A 195 10.80 -9.84 -23.34
N LEU A 196 11.69 -10.41 -22.54
CA LEU A 196 12.96 -11.00 -23.01
C LEU A 196 12.75 -12.19 -23.94
N VAL A 197 11.84 -13.11 -23.63
CA VAL A 197 11.59 -14.28 -24.50
C VAL A 197 10.77 -13.89 -25.74
N ARG A 198 9.95 -12.83 -25.65
CA ARG A 198 9.25 -12.26 -26.81
C ARG A 198 10.21 -11.73 -27.86
N THR A 199 11.29 -11.03 -27.47
CA THR A 199 12.29 -10.52 -28.42
C THR A 199 13.08 -11.65 -29.10
N ARG A 200 13.14 -12.84 -28.49
CA ARG A 200 13.72 -14.08 -29.06
C ARG A 200 12.76 -14.86 -29.95
N GLY A 201 11.51 -14.41 -30.10
CA GLY A 201 10.48 -15.08 -30.91
C GLY A 201 9.72 -16.20 -30.21
N GLU A 202 9.89 -16.38 -28.89
CA GLU A 202 9.25 -17.44 -28.10
C GLU A 202 7.84 -17.02 -27.63
N GLN A 203 6.93 -16.82 -28.58
CA GLN A 203 5.63 -16.18 -28.34
C GLN A 203 4.75 -16.90 -27.30
N THR A 204 4.75 -18.24 -27.28
CA THR A 204 3.98 -19.03 -26.32
C THR A 204 4.47 -18.82 -24.88
N LYS A 205 5.79 -18.82 -24.68
CA LYS A 205 6.38 -18.56 -23.36
C LYS A 205 6.16 -17.12 -22.91
N ALA A 206 6.26 -16.17 -23.84
CA ALA A 206 5.96 -14.77 -23.56
C ALA A 206 4.53 -14.59 -23.05
N GLN A 207 3.55 -15.24 -23.68
CA GLN A 207 2.15 -15.18 -23.25
C GLN A 207 1.90 -15.87 -21.91
N ASP A 208 2.61 -16.96 -21.61
CA ASP A 208 2.54 -17.59 -20.29
C ASP A 208 3.05 -16.66 -19.19
N TYR A 209 4.23 -16.06 -19.39
CA TYR A 209 4.79 -15.09 -18.46
C TYR A 209 3.90 -13.85 -18.31
N LEU A 210 3.33 -13.33 -19.40
CA LEU A 210 2.39 -12.21 -19.32
C LEU A 210 1.18 -12.56 -18.45
N ARG A 211 0.57 -13.73 -18.67
CA ARG A 211 -0.56 -14.21 -17.85
C ARG A 211 -0.19 -14.30 -16.37
N ARG A 212 0.98 -14.85 -16.05
CA ARG A 212 1.47 -14.99 -14.67
C ARG A 212 1.84 -13.66 -14.01
N SER A 213 2.21 -12.65 -14.80
CA SER A 213 2.40 -11.29 -14.29
C SER A 213 1.07 -10.61 -13.92
N GLY A 214 -0.07 -11.07 -14.42
CA GLY A 214 -1.35 -10.42 -14.21
C GLY A 214 -1.50 -9.07 -14.94
N TYR A 215 -0.51 -8.64 -15.73
CA TYR A 215 -0.68 -7.52 -16.65
C TYR A 215 -1.49 -7.93 -17.88
N ARG A 216 -2.26 -6.98 -18.42
CA ARG A 216 -3.07 -7.17 -19.64
C ARG A 216 -2.21 -7.35 -20.90
N ASP A 217 -1.13 -6.57 -21.01
CA ASP A 217 -0.22 -6.56 -22.16
C ASP A 217 1.17 -6.07 -21.75
N PHE A 218 2.11 -6.06 -22.70
CA PHE A 218 3.50 -5.60 -22.51
C PHE A 218 3.71 -4.08 -22.62
N ASN A 219 2.67 -3.28 -22.38
CA ASN A 219 2.70 -1.81 -22.43
C ASN A 219 2.30 -1.17 -21.09
N SER A 220 2.54 -1.84 -19.95
CA SER A 220 2.33 -1.22 -18.64
C SER A 220 3.27 -0.01 -18.45
N PRO A 221 2.74 1.20 -18.11
CA PRO A 221 3.54 2.39 -17.85
C PRO A 221 4.02 2.49 -16.39
N VAL A 222 3.72 1.47 -15.56
CA VAL A 222 3.97 1.43 -14.12
C VAL A 222 4.52 0.08 -13.70
N THR A 223 5.16 0.06 -12.54
CA THR A 223 5.72 -1.10 -11.86
C THR A 223 4.95 -1.30 -10.55
N LEU A 224 4.23 -2.42 -10.44
CA LEU A 224 3.43 -2.75 -9.26
C LEU A 224 4.07 -3.94 -8.51
N ILE A 225 4.58 -3.69 -7.31
CA ILE A 225 5.34 -4.66 -6.50
C ILE A 225 4.70 -5.02 -5.15
N GLY A 226 3.57 -4.40 -4.80
CA GLY A 226 2.81 -4.71 -3.58
C GLY A 226 1.86 -5.89 -3.75
N ASP A 227 1.38 -6.44 -2.64
CA ASP A 227 0.43 -7.57 -2.64
C ASP A 227 -1.04 -7.17 -2.86
N PHE A 228 -1.34 -5.87 -2.86
CA PHE A 228 -2.69 -5.37 -3.11
C PHE A 228 -3.21 -5.84 -4.47
N SER A 229 -4.42 -6.38 -4.47
CA SER A 229 -5.09 -6.90 -5.66
C SER A 229 -6.49 -6.35 -5.79
N GLU A 230 -6.95 -6.14 -7.02
CA GLU A 230 -8.27 -5.62 -7.35
C GLU A 230 -8.94 -6.52 -8.37
N ASP A 231 -10.03 -7.16 -7.97
CA ASP A 231 -10.88 -7.97 -8.84
C ASP A 231 -12.31 -7.41 -8.85
N VAL A 232 -12.90 -7.27 -10.03
CA VAL A 232 -14.24 -6.67 -10.17
C VAL A 232 -15.31 -7.49 -9.45
N ALA A 233 -15.20 -8.82 -9.47
CA ALA A 233 -16.23 -9.68 -8.90
C ALA A 233 -16.08 -9.84 -7.38
N SER A 234 -14.84 -9.94 -6.89
CA SER A 234 -14.52 -10.32 -5.51
C SER A 234 -13.93 -9.21 -4.65
N GLY A 235 -13.61 -8.06 -5.23
CA GLY A 235 -13.11 -6.87 -4.53
C GLY A 235 -11.61 -6.89 -4.28
N HIS A 236 -11.20 -6.13 -3.27
CA HIS A 236 -9.83 -5.96 -2.86
C HIS A 236 -9.33 -7.13 -2.00
N THR A 237 -8.06 -7.48 -2.13
CA THR A 237 -7.34 -8.27 -1.11
C THR A 237 -5.98 -7.65 -0.80
N PHE A 238 -5.58 -7.71 0.46
CA PHE A 238 -4.37 -7.05 0.95
C PHE A 238 -3.09 -7.88 0.78
N ALA A 239 -3.23 -9.19 0.61
CA ALA A 239 -2.13 -10.15 0.69
C ALA A 239 -2.41 -11.37 -0.21
N ALA A 240 -1.35 -12.11 -0.56
CA ALA A 240 -1.50 -13.41 -1.22
C ALA A 240 -2.18 -14.44 -0.30
N ARG A 241 -2.95 -15.37 -0.89
CA ARG A 241 -3.59 -16.46 -0.17
C ARG A 241 -2.57 -17.30 0.61
N ARG A 242 -2.78 -17.44 1.91
CA ARG A 242 -1.94 -18.27 2.79
C ARG A 242 -2.76 -18.79 3.97
N ILE A 243 -2.45 -20.01 4.40
CA ILE A 243 -2.86 -20.53 5.71
C ILE A 243 -1.61 -20.70 6.54
N ALA A 244 -1.61 -20.16 7.75
CA ALA A 244 -0.52 -20.26 8.72
C ALA A 244 -1.06 -20.63 10.10
N GLU A 245 -0.17 -21.06 10.99
CA GLU A 245 -0.51 -21.37 12.37
C GLU A 245 0.24 -20.41 13.30
N ALA A 246 -0.46 -19.46 13.92
CA ALA A 246 0.15 -18.53 14.88
C ALA A 246 0.58 -19.29 16.15
N VAL A 247 -0.21 -20.28 16.55
CA VAL A 247 0.16 -21.28 17.56
C VAL A 247 -0.06 -22.66 16.93
N PRO A 248 1.00 -23.48 16.79
CA PRO A 248 0.91 -24.76 16.10
C PRO A 248 -0.23 -25.66 16.60
N GLY A 249 -1.07 -26.13 15.68
CA GLY A 249 -2.25 -26.96 15.91
C GLY A 249 -3.37 -26.30 16.72
N ARG A 250 -3.24 -25.02 17.08
CA ARG A 250 -4.14 -24.34 18.02
C ARG A 250 -4.77 -23.07 17.45
N VAL A 251 -4.04 -22.25 16.72
CA VAL A 251 -4.55 -20.99 16.16
C VAL A 251 -4.16 -20.89 14.69
N TYR A 252 -5.16 -21.01 13.81
CA TYR A 252 -5.03 -20.91 12.36
C TYR A 252 -5.33 -19.48 11.91
N VAL A 253 -4.53 -18.98 10.97
CA VAL A 253 -4.63 -17.66 10.34
C VAL A 253 -4.80 -17.88 8.84
N LEU A 254 -5.90 -17.38 8.27
CA LEU A 254 -6.16 -17.43 6.85
C LEU A 254 -6.09 -16.02 6.27
N THR A 255 -5.07 -15.83 5.43
CA THR A 255 -4.72 -14.55 4.84
C THR A 255 -5.06 -14.51 3.36
N GLY A 256 -5.54 -13.35 2.88
CA GLY A 256 -5.71 -13.10 1.44
C GLY A 256 -6.86 -13.87 0.77
N PHE A 257 -7.77 -14.46 1.53
CA PHE A 257 -8.97 -15.08 0.97
C PHE A 257 -10.01 -14.05 0.54
N GLU A 258 -9.99 -12.87 1.16
CA GLU A 258 -10.84 -11.71 0.89
C GLU A 258 -10.25 -10.44 1.55
N PHE A 259 -11.11 -9.46 1.85
CA PHE A 259 -10.75 -8.21 2.51
C PHE A 259 -10.29 -8.42 3.96
N THR A 260 -10.98 -9.26 4.74
CA THR A 260 -10.64 -9.56 6.14
C THR A 260 -9.94 -10.92 6.32
N GLU A 261 -9.10 -11.01 7.35
CA GLU A 261 -8.47 -12.24 7.82
C GLU A 261 -9.49 -13.12 8.54
N TYR A 262 -9.35 -14.44 8.40
CA TYR A 262 -10.09 -15.37 9.26
C TYR A 262 -9.15 -16.01 10.27
N TYR A 263 -9.65 -16.16 11.49
CA TYR A 263 -8.96 -16.93 12.52
C TYR A 263 -9.82 -18.07 13.03
N PHE A 264 -9.17 -19.19 13.32
CA PHE A 264 -9.81 -20.34 13.93
C PHE A 264 -8.95 -20.91 15.06
N VAL A 265 -9.58 -21.14 16.21
CA VAL A 265 -8.93 -21.64 17.41
C VAL A 265 -9.49 -23.01 17.77
N VAL A 266 -8.59 -23.99 17.94
CA VAL A 266 -8.93 -25.30 18.48
C VAL A 266 -8.98 -25.21 20.00
N SER A 267 -10.10 -25.64 20.57
CA SER A 267 -10.33 -25.62 22.01
C SER A 267 -9.30 -26.45 22.78
N ALA A 268 -9.09 -26.15 24.06
CA ALA A 268 -8.09 -26.83 24.90
C ALA A 268 -8.32 -28.35 25.01
N ASP A 269 -9.58 -28.81 24.97
CA ASP A 269 -9.94 -30.22 24.95
C ASP A 269 -9.95 -30.86 23.54
N GLY A 270 -9.72 -30.06 22.49
CA GLY A 270 -9.69 -30.49 21.09
C GLY A 270 -11.05 -30.84 20.48
N ARG A 271 -12.17 -30.49 21.15
CA ARG A 271 -13.52 -30.91 20.74
C ARG A 271 -14.33 -29.83 20.03
N GLU A 272 -13.89 -28.58 20.09
CA GLU A 272 -14.59 -27.43 19.51
C GLU A 272 -13.63 -26.56 18.69
N LEU A 273 -14.14 -26.04 17.58
CA LEU A 273 -13.48 -25.01 16.77
C LEU A 273 -14.20 -23.68 17.02
N ILE A 274 -13.41 -22.63 17.23
CA ILE A 274 -13.88 -21.28 17.54
C ILE A 274 -13.39 -20.35 16.42
N GLY A 275 -14.30 -19.70 15.72
CA GLY A 275 -13.95 -18.68 14.72
C GLY A 275 -13.83 -17.30 15.34
N ILE A 276 -13.00 -16.45 14.73
CA ILE A 276 -12.98 -15.01 14.97
C ILE A 276 -13.32 -14.34 13.65
N ASP A 277 -14.36 -13.50 13.71
CA ASP A 277 -15.01 -12.85 12.57
C ASP A 277 -15.60 -13.83 11.54
N ALA A 278 -16.43 -13.30 10.67
CA ALA A 278 -17.19 -14.03 9.66
C ALA A 278 -16.93 -13.55 8.24
N GLY A 279 -16.03 -12.58 8.04
CA GLY A 279 -15.69 -12.03 6.73
C GLY A 279 -16.81 -11.22 6.08
N THR A 280 -16.60 -10.86 4.82
CA THR A 280 -17.39 -9.90 4.03
C THR A 280 -18.55 -10.54 3.29
N ARG A 281 -18.40 -11.80 2.88
CA ARG A 281 -19.39 -12.47 2.02
C ARG A 281 -19.51 -13.96 2.31
N PRO A 282 -20.71 -14.56 2.16
CA PRO A 282 -20.90 -16.00 2.32
C PRO A 282 -20.05 -16.87 1.37
N ASP A 283 -19.79 -16.42 0.15
CA ASP A 283 -19.01 -17.18 -0.84
C ASP A 283 -17.51 -17.22 -0.51
N SER A 284 -16.96 -16.10 -0.04
CA SER A 284 -15.57 -16.05 0.44
C SER A 284 -15.38 -16.79 1.76
N ALA A 285 -16.32 -16.67 2.70
CA ALA A 285 -16.33 -17.45 3.94
C ALA A 285 -16.31 -18.96 3.67
N LYS A 286 -17.09 -19.39 2.67
CA LYS A 286 -17.06 -20.78 2.19
C LYS A 286 -15.68 -21.17 1.66
N ALA A 287 -15.10 -20.37 0.77
CA ALA A 287 -13.80 -20.67 0.18
C ALA A 287 -12.69 -20.75 1.25
N ALA A 288 -12.69 -19.83 2.21
CA ALA A 288 -11.73 -19.82 3.32
C ALA A 288 -11.91 -21.05 4.23
N TYR A 289 -13.13 -21.34 4.65
CA TYR A 289 -13.39 -22.47 5.54
C TYR A 289 -13.12 -23.82 4.87
N GLU A 290 -13.48 -24.01 3.61
CA GLU A 290 -13.15 -25.24 2.86
C GLU A 290 -11.63 -25.40 2.71
N ALA A 291 -10.89 -24.32 2.46
CA ALA A 291 -9.44 -24.35 2.40
C ALA A 291 -8.81 -24.72 3.76
N LEU A 292 -9.34 -24.20 4.87
CA LEU A 292 -8.93 -24.60 6.22
C LEU A 292 -9.17 -26.09 6.45
N ARG A 293 -10.35 -26.61 6.11
CA ARG A 293 -10.68 -28.02 6.28
C ARG A 293 -9.81 -28.93 5.41
N ALA A 294 -9.39 -28.46 4.23
CA ALA A 294 -8.45 -29.18 3.39
C ALA A 294 -7.02 -29.18 3.98
N TYR A 295 -6.58 -28.04 4.53
CA TYR A 295 -5.28 -27.90 5.18
C TYR A 295 -5.18 -28.71 6.47
N ALA A 296 -6.23 -28.71 7.28
CA ALA A 296 -6.32 -29.40 8.57
C ALA A 296 -7.60 -30.27 8.65
N PRO A 297 -7.60 -31.49 8.06
CA PRO A 297 -8.80 -32.32 7.96
C PRO A 297 -9.34 -32.80 9.31
N GLY A 298 -8.48 -32.86 10.35
CA GLY A 298 -8.81 -33.32 11.70
C GLY A 298 -9.47 -32.28 12.61
N LEU A 299 -9.82 -31.09 12.11
CA LEU A 299 -10.40 -30.05 12.94
C LEU A 299 -11.75 -30.46 13.56
N PRO A 300 -12.04 -30.09 14.82
CA PRO A 300 -13.33 -30.32 15.45
C PRO A 300 -14.45 -29.50 14.77
N PRO A 301 -15.74 -29.73 15.15
CA PRO A 301 -16.85 -28.92 14.68
C PRO A 301 -16.73 -27.45 15.10
N LEU A 302 -17.10 -26.52 14.21
CA LEU A 302 -17.22 -25.10 14.50
C LEU A 302 -18.47 -24.85 15.35
N THR A 303 -18.29 -24.40 16.61
CA THR A 303 -19.39 -24.24 17.58
C THR A 303 -19.63 -22.79 17.98
N THR A 304 -18.61 -21.94 17.88
CA THR A 304 -18.66 -20.53 18.30
C THR A 304 -17.96 -19.63 17.29
N ILE A 305 -18.51 -18.46 17.01
CA ILE A 305 -17.79 -17.35 16.37
C ILE A 305 -17.89 -16.11 17.27
N PHE A 306 -16.74 -15.50 17.54
CA PHE A 306 -16.66 -14.18 18.17
C PHE A 306 -16.46 -13.12 17.09
N ILE A 307 -17.28 -12.07 17.12
CA ILE A 307 -17.17 -10.92 16.24
C ILE A 307 -16.39 -9.84 16.97
N THR A 308 -15.29 -9.37 16.39
CA THR A 308 -14.46 -8.30 16.94
C THR A 308 -15.21 -6.97 16.90
N HIS A 309 -15.91 -6.68 15.80
CA HIS A 309 -16.76 -5.50 15.61
C HIS A 309 -17.71 -5.72 14.42
N SER A 310 -18.75 -4.91 14.28
CA SER A 310 -19.87 -5.21 13.37
C SER A 310 -19.83 -4.48 12.03
N HIS A 311 -18.64 -4.30 11.47
CA HIS A 311 -18.47 -3.85 10.09
C HIS A 311 -18.79 -4.95 9.07
N TRP A 312 -19.22 -4.52 7.89
CA TRP A 312 -19.53 -5.32 6.69
C TRP A 312 -18.60 -6.51 6.46
N ASP A 313 -17.30 -6.28 6.58
CA ASP A 313 -16.24 -7.24 6.26
C ASP A 313 -15.90 -8.19 7.42
N HIS A 314 -16.56 -8.05 8.57
CA HIS A 314 -16.44 -8.95 9.72
C HIS A 314 -17.71 -9.77 9.96
N ILE A 315 -18.86 -9.36 9.43
CA ILE A 315 -20.15 -10.01 9.68
C ILE A 315 -20.84 -10.56 8.42
N GLY A 316 -20.46 -10.12 7.23
CA GLY A 316 -21.12 -10.46 5.97
C GLY A 316 -21.16 -11.96 5.65
N GLY A 317 -20.16 -12.75 6.04
CA GLY A 317 -20.18 -14.21 5.81
C GLY A 317 -20.97 -15.04 6.83
N HIS A 318 -21.63 -14.42 7.82
CA HIS A 318 -22.33 -15.15 8.90
C HIS A 318 -23.36 -16.17 8.41
N ALA A 319 -24.06 -15.90 7.30
CA ALA A 319 -25.09 -16.79 6.75
C ALA A 319 -24.50 -18.15 6.31
N TYR A 320 -23.29 -18.14 5.76
CA TYR A 320 -22.58 -19.38 5.43
C TYR A 320 -22.28 -20.19 6.68
N PHE A 321 -21.69 -19.59 7.71
CA PHE A 321 -21.34 -20.32 8.94
C PHE A 321 -22.57 -20.85 9.68
N ARG A 322 -23.71 -20.13 9.68
CA ARG A 322 -24.99 -20.67 10.19
C ARG A 322 -25.46 -21.90 9.39
N SER A 323 -25.19 -21.95 8.08
CA SER A 323 -25.51 -23.13 7.26
C SER A 323 -24.60 -24.34 7.54
N VAL A 324 -23.35 -24.10 7.96
CA VAL A 324 -22.39 -25.15 8.34
C VAL A 324 -22.80 -25.82 9.66
N ASN A 325 -23.22 -25.03 10.65
CA ASN A 325 -23.73 -25.54 11.91
C ASN A 325 -24.90 -24.67 12.43
N PRO A 326 -26.15 -25.17 12.39
CA PRO A 326 -27.30 -24.42 12.89
C PRO A 326 -27.28 -24.12 14.39
N LEU A 327 -26.45 -24.83 15.18
CA LEU A 327 -26.26 -24.61 16.61
C LEU A 327 -25.09 -23.66 16.92
N LEU A 328 -24.38 -23.17 15.89
CA LEU A 328 -23.32 -22.18 16.03
C LEU A 328 -23.83 -20.94 16.77
N ARG A 329 -23.05 -20.43 17.72
CA ARG A 329 -23.37 -19.19 18.44
C ARG A 329 -22.43 -18.06 18.02
N PHE A 330 -23.01 -16.94 17.64
CA PHE A 330 -22.32 -15.68 17.43
C PHE A 330 -22.33 -14.83 18.70
N TYR A 331 -21.15 -14.35 19.08
CA TYR A 331 -20.96 -13.38 20.16
C TYR A 331 -20.53 -12.05 19.55
N ALA A 332 -21.23 -10.97 19.88
CA ALA A 332 -20.87 -9.63 19.43
C ALA A 332 -21.16 -8.59 20.52
N ARG A 333 -20.75 -7.35 20.30
CA ARG A 333 -21.03 -6.25 21.21
C ARG A 333 -22.52 -5.90 21.23
N SER A 334 -23.00 -5.45 22.37
CA SER A 334 -24.43 -5.14 22.55
C SER A 334 -24.92 -3.96 21.71
N ASN A 335 -24.02 -3.03 21.37
CA ASN A 335 -24.28 -1.85 20.53
C ASN A 335 -24.08 -2.09 19.02
N TYR A 336 -23.93 -3.35 18.58
CA TYR A 336 -23.66 -3.71 17.17
C TYR A 336 -24.58 -3.07 16.12
N ARG A 337 -25.81 -2.74 16.51
CA ARG A 337 -26.81 -2.14 15.60
C ARG A 337 -26.46 -0.72 15.18
N GLU A 338 -25.69 0.00 16.00
CA GLU A 338 -25.25 1.37 15.68
C GLU A 338 -24.29 1.35 14.50
N GLU A 339 -23.30 0.45 14.51
CA GLU A 339 -22.35 0.30 13.41
C GLU A 339 -23.02 -0.23 12.14
N ILE A 340 -23.89 -1.26 12.24
CA ILE A 340 -24.66 -1.71 11.08
C ILE A 340 -25.50 -0.56 10.48
N ALA A 341 -26.02 0.36 11.29
CA ALA A 341 -26.77 1.48 10.77
C ALA A 341 -25.87 2.49 10.03
N LEU A 342 -24.63 2.69 10.48
CA LEU A 342 -23.63 3.52 9.80
C LEU A 342 -23.23 2.88 8.46
N ASP A 343 -22.95 1.58 8.45
CA ASP A 343 -22.64 0.82 7.24
C ASP A 343 -23.77 0.97 6.20
N LEU A 344 -25.01 0.71 6.61
CA LEU A 344 -26.16 0.79 5.70
C LEU A 344 -26.46 2.21 5.22
N ALA A 345 -25.91 3.25 5.86
CA ALA A 345 -26.04 4.64 5.46
C ALA A 345 -24.89 5.14 4.57
N ALA A 346 -23.79 4.39 4.46
CA ALA A 346 -22.66 4.75 3.62
C ALA A 346 -23.00 4.66 2.13
N PRO A 347 -22.31 5.42 1.25
CA PRO A 347 -22.61 5.39 -0.19
C PRO A 347 -22.38 4.02 -0.83
N ASP A 348 -23.40 3.47 -1.51
CA ASP A 348 -23.34 2.15 -2.19
C ASP A 348 -22.14 1.96 -3.13
N THR A 349 -21.65 3.04 -3.75
CA THR A 349 -20.49 2.99 -4.65
C THR A 349 -19.22 2.55 -3.95
N PHE A 350 -19.08 2.85 -2.65
CA PHE A 350 -17.93 2.45 -1.84
C PHE A 350 -17.84 0.93 -1.74
N ALA A 351 -18.92 0.29 -1.32
CA ALA A 351 -18.95 -1.15 -1.10
C ALA A 351 -18.58 -1.95 -2.36
N LYS A 352 -18.96 -1.46 -3.54
CA LYS A 352 -18.60 -2.12 -4.81
C LYS A 352 -17.11 -2.03 -5.14
N TYR A 353 -16.46 -0.90 -4.86
CA TYR A 353 -15.02 -0.75 -5.11
C TYR A 353 -14.19 -1.63 -4.17
N PHE A 354 -14.62 -1.77 -2.92
CA PHE A 354 -13.85 -2.48 -1.90
C PHE A 354 -14.14 -3.98 -1.88
N PHE A 355 -15.42 -4.36 -2.05
CA PHE A 355 -15.88 -5.74 -1.84
C PHE A 355 -16.38 -6.42 -3.13
N GLY A 356 -16.34 -5.73 -4.27
CA GLY A 356 -16.68 -6.28 -5.58
C GLY A 356 -18.18 -6.41 -5.85
N GLU A 357 -18.53 -6.77 -7.09
CA GLU A 357 -19.90 -6.85 -7.57
C GLU A 357 -20.76 -7.92 -6.88
N ARG A 358 -20.14 -8.92 -6.25
CA ARG A 358 -20.85 -9.97 -5.50
C ARG A 358 -21.25 -9.57 -4.10
N PHE A 359 -20.76 -8.43 -3.60
CA PHE A 359 -21.11 -7.94 -2.27
C PHE A 359 -22.59 -7.53 -2.18
N SER A 360 -23.20 -7.83 -1.03
CA SER A 360 -24.61 -7.53 -0.76
C SER A 360 -24.76 -6.94 0.64
N LEU A 361 -25.31 -5.72 0.71
CA LEU A 361 -25.76 -5.12 1.98
C LEU A 361 -26.88 -5.95 2.65
N GLY A 362 -27.52 -6.87 1.92
CA GLY A 362 -28.47 -7.82 2.48
C GLY A 362 -27.83 -8.72 3.54
N ASP A 363 -26.58 -9.14 3.31
CA ASP A 363 -25.84 -10.02 4.22
C ASP A 363 -25.46 -9.26 5.50
N VAL A 364 -25.04 -8.00 5.38
CA VAL A 364 -24.80 -7.12 6.54
C VAL A 364 -26.08 -6.93 7.36
N ARG A 365 -27.19 -6.58 6.69
CA ARG A 365 -28.48 -6.30 7.33
C ARG A 365 -29.06 -7.52 8.07
N SER A 366 -28.77 -8.74 7.61
CA SER A 366 -29.32 -9.95 8.22
C SER A 366 -28.56 -10.43 9.45
N PHE A 367 -27.35 -9.90 9.72
CA PHE A 367 -26.55 -10.32 10.85
C PHE A 367 -27.26 -10.06 12.19
N LYS A 368 -27.24 -11.07 13.06
CA LYS A 368 -27.69 -11.00 14.46
C LYS A 368 -26.83 -11.91 15.33
N PRO A 369 -26.25 -11.40 16.43
CA PRO A 369 -25.57 -12.23 17.40
C PRO A 369 -26.58 -13.03 18.24
N ASP A 370 -26.15 -14.19 18.74
CA ASP A 370 -26.92 -15.02 19.67
C ASP A 370 -26.62 -14.67 21.14
N VAL A 371 -25.46 -14.04 21.38
CA VAL A 371 -25.03 -13.52 22.68
C VAL A 371 -24.46 -12.13 22.49
N THR A 372 -24.88 -11.18 23.33
CA THR A 372 -24.36 -9.81 23.32
C THR A 372 -23.49 -9.55 24.53
N ILE A 373 -22.43 -8.75 24.33
CA ILE A 373 -21.43 -8.39 25.35
C ILE A 373 -21.44 -6.87 25.54
N ASP A 374 -21.70 -6.41 26.75
CA ASP A 374 -21.71 -4.99 27.11
C ASP A 374 -20.55 -4.60 28.04
N ARG A 375 -20.05 -5.56 28.82
CA ARG A 375 -18.94 -5.44 29.77
C ARG A 375 -17.90 -6.54 29.59
N GLN A 376 -16.72 -6.36 30.20
CA GLN A 376 -15.71 -7.41 30.22
C GLN A 376 -16.31 -8.73 30.74
N THR A 377 -16.17 -9.77 29.94
CA THR A 377 -16.82 -11.07 30.17
C THR A 377 -15.81 -12.17 29.94
N GLU A 378 -15.73 -13.12 30.88
CA GLU A 378 -14.96 -14.34 30.69
C GLU A 378 -15.89 -15.47 30.27
N VAL A 379 -15.50 -16.21 29.24
CA VAL A 379 -16.21 -17.42 28.78
C VAL A 379 -15.25 -18.59 28.69
N LYS A 380 -15.78 -19.80 28.82
CA LYS A 380 -15.02 -21.05 28.68
C LYS A 380 -15.66 -21.95 27.63
N ILE A 381 -14.95 -22.18 26.52
CA ILE A 381 -15.42 -22.98 25.37
C ILE A 381 -14.42 -24.13 25.12
N GLY A 382 -14.89 -25.38 25.15
CA GLY A 382 -14.05 -26.59 25.06
C GLY A 382 -12.82 -26.55 25.97
N GLY A 383 -12.98 -26.05 27.20
CA GLY A 383 -11.89 -25.89 28.16
C GLY A 383 -11.01 -24.64 28.01
N THR A 384 -11.11 -23.89 26.90
CA THR A 384 -10.33 -22.67 26.64
C THR A 384 -10.90 -21.48 27.39
N ARG A 385 -10.07 -20.80 28.18
CA ARG A 385 -10.42 -19.52 28.82
C ARG A 385 -10.30 -18.37 27.83
N ILE A 386 -11.35 -17.57 27.68
CA ILE A 386 -11.43 -16.47 26.73
C ILE A 386 -11.96 -15.23 27.44
N GLU A 387 -11.22 -14.14 27.37
CA GLU A 387 -11.62 -12.82 27.87
C GLU A 387 -12.16 -11.99 26.70
N LEU A 388 -13.43 -11.59 26.79
CA LEU A 388 -14.09 -10.67 25.86
C LEU A 388 -14.04 -9.27 26.48
N ILE A 389 -13.30 -8.37 25.85
CA ILE A 389 -12.98 -7.05 26.40
C ILE A 389 -13.54 -5.98 25.45
N PRO A 390 -14.70 -5.40 25.77
CA PRO A 390 -15.16 -4.17 25.14
C PRO A 390 -14.09 -3.10 25.03
N VAL A 391 -13.90 -2.55 23.84
CA VAL A 391 -13.17 -1.31 23.62
C VAL A 391 -14.12 -0.28 23.03
N GLN A 392 -13.81 0.99 23.26
CA GLN A 392 -14.60 2.09 22.75
C GLN A 392 -13.72 2.83 21.76
N GLY A 393 -14.07 2.80 20.48
CA GLY A 393 -13.40 3.61 19.46
C GLY A 393 -12.14 2.97 18.88
N GLY A 394 -11.30 3.83 18.32
CA GLY A 394 -10.31 3.44 17.33
C GLY A 394 -10.88 3.54 15.93
N GLU A 395 -11.48 2.45 15.46
CA GLU A 395 -12.26 2.41 14.22
C GLU A 395 -13.76 2.51 14.51
N THR A 396 -14.34 1.51 15.18
CA THR A 396 -15.77 1.44 15.54
C THR A 396 -16.04 1.64 17.03
N ARG A 397 -17.28 1.99 17.39
CA ARG A 397 -17.74 2.09 18.79
C ARG A 397 -18.12 0.73 19.37
N ASP A 398 -18.34 -0.27 18.53
CA ASP A 398 -18.67 -1.64 18.94
C ASP A 398 -17.46 -2.58 18.92
N GLY A 399 -16.24 -2.06 19.03
CA GLY A 399 -15.04 -2.87 19.13
C GLY A 399 -15.01 -3.81 20.36
N MET A 400 -14.43 -4.99 20.18
CA MET A 400 -14.21 -6.00 21.20
C MET A 400 -12.92 -6.77 20.95
N PHE A 401 -12.03 -6.73 21.94
CA PHE A 401 -10.88 -7.61 21.96
C PHE A 401 -11.24 -8.99 22.49
N ILE A 402 -10.64 -10.02 21.89
CA ILE A 402 -10.83 -11.41 22.25
C ILE A 402 -9.46 -11.95 22.67
N HIS A 403 -9.24 -12.08 23.97
CA HIS A 403 -7.95 -12.44 24.55
C HIS A 403 -7.96 -13.87 25.07
N LEU A 404 -6.98 -14.66 24.63
CA LEU A 404 -6.75 -16.05 25.02
C LEU A 404 -5.44 -16.13 25.82
N PRO A 405 -5.50 -15.90 27.13
CA PRO A 405 -4.31 -15.72 27.98
C PRO A 405 -3.41 -16.96 27.98
N ASP A 406 -4.00 -18.16 28.04
CA ASP A 406 -3.25 -19.43 28.06
C ASP A 406 -2.45 -19.68 26.77
N LEU A 407 -2.85 -19.04 25.66
CA LEU A 407 -2.14 -19.08 24.37
C LEU A 407 -1.28 -17.84 24.14
N SER A 408 -1.37 -16.82 25.00
CA SER A 408 -0.77 -15.50 24.80
C SER A 408 -1.15 -14.88 23.44
N VAL A 409 -2.42 -15.07 23.03
CA VAL A 409 -2.98 -14.59 21.76
C VAL A 409 -4.08 -13.59 22.04
N MET A 410 -4.11 -12.50 21.29
CA MET A 410 -5.17 -11.50 21.35
C MET A 410 -5.61 -11.14 19.93
N PHE A 411 -6.90 -11.30 19.66
CA PHE A 411 -7.54 -10.82 18.45
C PHE A 411 -8.13 -9.45 18.73
N VAL A 412 -7.76 -8.47 17.92
CA VAL A 412 -8.03 -7.05 18.19
C VAL A 412 -8.86 -6.36 17.12
N GLY A 413 -9.31 -7.11 16.11
CA GLY A 413 -10.04 -6.57 14.96
C GLY A 413 -9.29 -5.38 14.38
N ASP A 414 -10.03 -4.31 14.10
CA ASP A 414 -9.51 -3.14 13.41
C ASP A 414 -9.47 -1.90 14.31
N PHE A 415 -9.30 -2.09 15.62
CA PHE A 415 -9.18 -0.98 16.58
C PHE A 415 -8.12 0.05 16.19
N ILE A 416 -7.07 -0.38 15.46
CA ILE A 416 -6.04 0.47 14.89
C ILE A 416 -6.09 0.44 13.37
N MET A 417 -7.04 1.20 12.83
CA MET A 417 -7.04 1.57 11.43
C MET A 417 -6.26 2.87 11.24
N PRO A 418 -5.26 2.93 10.34
CA PRO A 418 -4.55 4.17 10.02
C PRO A 418 -5.47 5.35 9.73
N TYR A 419 -6.61 5.08 9.11
CA TYR A 419 -7.64 6.03 8.72
C TYR A 419 -8.53 6.51 9.88
N LEU A 420 -8.36 5.94 11.09
CA LEU A 420 -9.22 6.11 12.26
C LEU A 420 -10.69 5.99 11.84
N GLY A 421 -11.12 4.78 11.48
CA GLY A 421 -12.43 4.52 10.84
C GLY A 421 -12.35 4.33 9.33
N ALA A 422 -13.39 3.76 8.74
CA ALA A 422 -13.64 3.77 7.31
C ALA A 422 -13.75 5.24 6.82
N PRO A 423 -12.94 5.69 5.82
CA PRO A 423 -12.82 7.09 5.43
C PRO A 423 -14.10 7.76 4.94
N PHE A 424 -15.15 6.98 4.68
CA PHE A 424 -16.41 7.43 4.11
C PHE A 424 -17.57 7.38 5.11
N ALA A 425 -17.30 6.91 6.33
CA ALA A 425 -18.25 6.87 7.43
C ALA A 425 -17.83 7.88 8.52
N PRO A 426 -18.80 8.52 9.20
CA PRO A 426 -18.54 9.44 10.30
C PRO A 426 -18.23 8.69 11.61
N GLU A 427 -17.25 7.79 11.55
CA GLU A 427 -16.77 6.96 12.67
C GLU A 427 -15.33 7.29 13.04
N GLY A 428 -14.71 6.48 13.91
CA GLY A 428 -13.34 6.70 14.34
C GLY A 428 -13.18 7.62 15.55
N ASP A 429 -12.35 7.18 16.49
CA ASP A 429 -12.07 7.93 17.71
C ASP A 429 -10.61 7.73 18.13
N LEU A 430 -9.83 8.82 18.04
CA LEU A 430 -8.43 8.81 18.44
C LEU A 430 -8.26 8.58 19.94
N GLN A 431 -9.13 9.11 20.80
CA GLN A 431 -8.98 8.86 22.24
C GLN A 431 -9.24 7.39 22.55
N GLY A 432 -10.30 6.83 21.95
CA GLY A 432 -10.59 5.40 21.97
C GLY A 432 -9.43 4.53 21.50
N LEU A 433 -8.74 4.89 20.41
CA LEU A 433 -7.51 4.20 19.97
C LEU A 433 -6.44 4.21 21.06
N LEU A 434 -6.14 5.37 21.64
CA LEU A 434 -5.10 5.52 22.65
C LEU A 434 -5.42 4.72 23.93
N ASP A 435 -6.69 4.64 24.31
CA ASP A 435 -7.16 3.86 25.45
C ASP A 435 -7.11 2.35 25.15
N ALA A 436 -7.48 1.94 23.94
CA ALA A 436 -7.39 0.55 23.48
C ALA A 436 -5.93 0.06 23.43
N ILE A 437 -4.97 0.91 23.06
CA ILE A 437 -3.54 0.59 23.16
C ILE A 437 -3.15 0.23 24.60
N ASP A 438 -3.66 0.95 25.62
CA ASP A 438 -3.34 0.61 27.02
C ASP A 438 -3.82 -0.78 27.40
N VAL A 439 -4.98 -1.21 26.88
CA VAL A 439 -5.51 -2.55 27.12
C VAL A 439 -4.57 -3.62 26.54
N VAL A 440 -4.10 -3.42 25.30
CA VAL A 440 -3.15 -4.34 24.66
C VAL A 440 -1.83 -4.39 25.43
N VAL A 441 -1.29 -3.23 25.81
CA VAL A 441 -0.04 -3.14 26.58
C VAL A 441 -0.18 -3.79 27.96
N GLN A 442 -1.32 -3.63 28.63
CA GLN A 442 -1.59 -4.25 29.92
C GLN A 442 -1.68 -5.77 29.83
N ARG A 443 -2.26 -6.32 28.74
CA ARG A 443 -2.37 -7.77 28.52
C ARG A 443 -1.08 -8.39 27.97
N ASN A 444 -0.27 -7.59 27.27
CA ASN A 444 1.02 -7.96 26.71
C ASN A 444 1.02 -9.32 25.97
N PRO A 445 0.14 -9.51 24.97
CA PRO A 445 0.08 -10.76 24.22
C PRO A 445 1.35 -10.98 23.40
N LYS A 446 1.71 -12.25 23.19
CA LYS A 446 2.80 -12.64 22.28
C LYS A 446 2.38 -12.56 20.82
N HIS A 447 1.12 -12.93 20.54
CA HIS A 447 0.53 -12.88 19.21
C HIS A 447 -0.61 -11.86 19.21
N LEU A 448 -0.43 -10.77 18.46
CA LEU A 448 -1.42 -9.72 18.29
C LEU A 448 -1.96 -9.77 16.86
N LEU A 449 -3.20 -10.19 16.70
CA LEU A 449 -3.82 -10.51 15.41
C LEU A 449 -4.98 -9.54 15.11
N HIS A 450 -4.91 -8.84 13.98
CA HIS A 450 -5.84 -7.78 13.57
C HIS A 450 -6.84 -8.26 12.51
N GLY A 451 -7.83 -7.44 12.14
CA GLY A 451 -8.78 -7.80 11.07
C GLY A 451 -8.13 -7.95 9.69
N HIS A 452 -6.99 -7.28 9.45
CA HIS A 452 -6.28 -7.32 8.17
C HIS A 452 -4.78 -7.63 8.30
N GLU A 453 -4.18 -8.24 7.26
CA GLU A 453 -2.74 -8.54 7.20
C GLU A 453 -1.85 -7.31 7.40
N PRO A 454 -2.07 -6.17 6.71
CA PRO A 454 -1.16 -5.04 6.85
C PRO A 454 -1.15 -4.47 8.27
N LEU A 455 -2.28 -4.55 8.98
CA LEU A 455 -2.36 -4.15 10.37
C LEU A 455 -1.59 -5.10 11.28
N THR A 456 -1.76 -6.42 11.09
CA THR A 456 -0.99 -7.43 11.83
C THR A 456 0.51 -7.27 11.63
N ARG A 457 0.94 -6.94 10.41
CA ARG A 457 2.35 -6.72 10.08
C ARG A 457 2.89 -5.42 10.68
N ASN A 458 2.17 -4.31 10.53
CA ASN A 458 2.64 -2.99 10.97
C ASN A 458 2.53 -2.79 12.48
N PHE A 459 1.47 -3.28 13.11
CA PHE A 459 1.15 -3.05 14.52
C PHE A 459 1.35 -4.32 15.36
N SER A 460 2.43 -5.06 15.08
CA SER A 460 2.61 -6.45 15.49
C SER A 460 2.93 -6.70 16.97
N SER A 461 3.24 -5.66 17.76
CA SER A 461 3.65 -5.84 19.15
C SER A 461 3.22 -4.72 20.11
N PRO A 462 3.02 -5.05 21.41
CA PRO A 462 2.78 -4.05 22.44
C PRO A 462 3.88 -2.98 22.55
N ALA A 463 5.13 -3.32 22.25
CA ALA A 463 6.26 -2.38 22.29
C ALA A 463 6.15 -1.29 21.20
N ILE A 464 5.77 -1.70 19.97
CA ILE A 464 5.50 -0.75 18.88
C ILE A 464 4.33 0.17 19.27
N LEU A 465 3.24 -0.41 19.77
CA LEU A 465 2.05 0.37 20.15
C LEU A 465 2.31 1.35 21.31
N THR A 466 3.17 0.99 22.26
CA THR A 466 3.56 1.87 23.37
C THR A 466 4.25 3.13 22.86
N GLN A 467 5.23 2.99 21.96
CA GLN A 467 5.91 4.14 21.36
C GLN A 467 4.95 4.93 20.45
N LEU A 468 4.19 4.24 19.60
CA LEU A 468 3.24 4.86 18.70
C LEU A 468 2.21 5.73 19.45
N LYS A 469 1.72 5.27 20.61
CA LYS A 469 0.82 6.06 21.46
C LYS A 469 1.45 7.39 21.88
N GLN A 470 2.73 7.39 22.27
CA GLN A 470 3.45 8.62 22.64
C GLN A 470 3.56 9.57 21.44
N ASP A 471 3.95 9.02 20.29
CA ASP A 471 4.12 9.75 19.05
C ASP A 471 2.80 10.39 18.57
N LEU A 472 1.68 9.64 18.65
CA LEU A 472 0.34 10.13 18.32
C LEU A 472 -0.17 11.17 19.31
N CYS A 473 0.17 11.06 20.59
CA CYS A 473 -0.16 12.09 21.58
C CYS A 473 0.58 13.41 21.29
N TRP A 474 1.86 13.33 20.88
CA TRP A 474 2.61 14.49 20.44
C TRP A 474 2.00 15.10 19.17
N LEU A 475 1.70 14.28 18.16
CA LEU A 475 1.08 14.72 16.91
C LEU A 475 -0.25 15.43 17.17
N ARG A 476 -1.11 14.85 18.02
CA ARG A 476 -2.36 15.48 18.46
C ARG A 476 -2.14 16.87 19.05
N GLY A 477 -1.12 17.03 19.89
CA GLY A 477 -0.75 18.32 20.45
C GLY A 477 -0.38 19.36 19.39
N GLN A 478 0.43 18.98 18.40
CA GLN A 478 0.84 19.85 17.29
C GLN A 478 -0.35 20.25 16.40
N VAL A 479 -1.18 19.29 16.01
CA VAL A 479 -2.34 19.54 15.14
C VAL A 479 -3.35 20.45 15.82
N LEU A 480 -3.69 20.19 17.08
CA LEU A 480 -4.62 21.05 17.82
C LEU A 480 -4.06 22.46 18.05
N ALA A 481 -2.74 22.61 18.18
CA ALA A 481 -2.12 23.94 18.25
C ALA A 481 -2.23 24.70 16.92
N ALA A 482 -1.94 24.03 15.80
CA ALA A 482 -2.07 24.60 14.46
C ALA A 482 -3.52 25.00 14.13
N ILE A 483 -4.50 24.16 14.49
CA ILE A 483 -5.93 24.47 14.36
C ILE A 483 -6.28 25.75 15.14
N ARG A 484 -5.80 25.90 16.38
CA ARG A 484 -6.04 27.13 17.18
C ARG A 484 -5.41 28.38 16.57
N HIS A 485 -4.30 28.23 15.83
CA HIS A 485 -3.68 29.34 15.10
C HIS A 485 -4.42 29.69 13.80
N GLY A 486 -5.36 28.84 13.34
CA GLY A 486 -6.08 29.02 12.09
C GLY A 486 -5.33 28.49 10.87
N ASP A 487 -4.37 27.58 11.06
CA ASP A 487 -3.61 26.98 9.96
C ASP A 487 -4.51 26.07 9.11
N ALA A 488 -4.36 26.15 7.79
CA ALA A 488 -5.10 25.30 6.86
C ALA A 488 -4.66 23.83 6.97
N ARG A 489 -5.60 22.90 6.78
CA ARG A 489 -5.34 21.44 6.84
C ARG A 489 -4.14 21.02 5.98
N ALA A 490 -4.07 21.53 4.75
CA ALA A 490 -2.98 21.24 3.81
C ALA A 490 -1.62 21.72 4.33
N SER A 491 -1.56 22.86 5.04
CA SER A 491 -0.33 23.37 5.64
C SER A 491 0.17 22.47 6.76
N ILE A 492 -0.74 21.90 7.56
CA ILE A 492 -0.41 20.97 8.65
C ILE A 492 0.20 19.68 8.08
N GLN A 493 -0.41 19.09 7.04
CA GLN A 493 0.15 17.92 6.35
C GLN A 493 1.53 18.22 5.73
N GLN A 494 1.69 19.41 5.14
CA GLN A 494 2.96 19.83 4.54
C GLN A 494 4.07 20.14 5.55
N ALA A 495 3.74 20.31 6.83
CA ALA A 495 4.71 20.63 7.88
C ALA A 495 5.68 19.48 8.21
N ASN A 496 5.45 18.27 7.68
CA ASN A 496 6.26 17.07 7.94
C ASN A 496 6.48 16.85 9.45
N LEU A 497 5.38 16.72 10.21
CA LEU A 497 5.44 16.59 11.66
C LEU A 497 6.10 15.25 12.06
N ILE A 498 7.28 15.34 12.70
CA ILE A 498 8.05 14.22 13.23
C ILE A 498 8.23 14.41 14.74
N PRO A 499 7.82 13.45 15.58
CA PRO A 499 8.02 13.54 17.02
C PRO A 499 9.52 13.61 17.33
N PRO A 500 9.96 14.50 18.25
CA PRO A 500 11.38 14.67 18.56
C PRO A 500 12.09 13.37 18.97
N ASP A 501 11.40 12.53 19.74
CA ASP A 501 11.96 11.29 20.28
C ASP A 501 11.86 10.11 19.30
N LEU A 502 11.08 10.24 18.21
CA LEU A 502 10.88 9.16 17.24
C LEU A 502 12.23 8.63 16.73
N LEU A 503 13.10 9.54 16.29
CA LEU A 503 14.39 9.22 15.67
C LEU A 503 15.41 8.61 16.64
N HIS A 504 15.15 8.67 17.95
CA HIS A 504 16.03 8.12 18.99
C HIS A 504 15.41 6.92 19.71
N GLY A 505 14.15 6.59 19.40
CA GLY A 505 13.38 5.51 19.99
C GLY A 505 13.51 4.18 19.24
N ASN A 506 12.40 3.45 19.14
CA ASN A 506 12.33 2.15 18.48
C ASN A 506 12.17 2.31 16.95
N PRO A 507 13.12 1.88 16.09
CA PRO A 507 13.00 1.98 14.64
C PRO A 507 11.79 1.25 14.05
N ASP A 508 11.26 0.22 14.72
CA ASP A 508 10.09 -0.53 14.25
C ASP A 508 8.82 0.34 14.20
N VAL A 509 8.79 1.49 14.87
CA VAL A 509 7.65 2.42 14.85
C VAL A 509 7.68 3.38 13.65
N TYR A 510 8.76 3.44 12.88
CA TYR A 510 8.89 4.39 11.77
C TYR A 510 7.81 4.21 10.70
N LEU A 511 7.53 2.97 10.28
CA LEU A 511 6.47 2.73 9.31
C LEU A 511 5.06 2.87 9.94
N PRO A 512 4.77 2.31 11.13
CA PRO A 512 3.52 2.54 11.85
C PRO A 512 3.15 4.02 12.04
N TYR A 513 4.09 4.85 12.47
CA TYR A 513 3.84 6.29 12.60
C TYR A 513 3.57 6.94 11.25
N PHE A 514 4.37 6.61 10.23
CA PHE A 514 4.21 7.16 8.88
C PHE A 514 2.81 6.89 8.31
N VAL A 515 2.32 5.65 8.38
CA VAL A 515 1.01 5.29 7.81
C VAL A 515 -0.15 5.92 8.60
N MET A 516 0.01 6.17 9.90
CA MET A 516 -1.02 6.84 10.72
C MET A 516 -1.05 8.36 10.52
N ARG A 517 0.12 9.00 10.30
CA ARG A 517 0.31 10.44 10.49
C ARG A 517 -0.71 11.31 9.75
N GLU A 518 -0.83 11.14 8.44
CA GLU A 518 -1.67 12.02 7.61
C GLU A 518 -3.15 11.87 7.97
N HIS A 519 -3.60 10.65 8.24
CA HIS A 519 -4.98 10.36 8.57
C HIS A 519 -5.36 10.82 9.99
N VAL A 520 -4.43 10.76 10.94
CA VAL A 520 -4.62 11.35 12.27
C VAL A 520 -4.75 12.87 12.17
N ILE A 521 -3.96 13.53 11.31
CA ILE A 521 -4.11 14.95 11.00
C ILE A 521 -5.52 15.22 10.44
N ASP A 522 -5.95 14.45 9.43
CA ASP A 522 -7.26 14.61 8.80
C ASP A 522 -8.40 14.43 9.80
N ARG A 523 -8.38 13.36 10.60
CA ARG A 523 -9.40 13.06 11.60
C ARG A 523 -9.50 14.13 12.68
N LEU A 524 -8.36 14.57 13.21
CA LEU A 524 -8.33 15.64 14.21
C LEU A 524 -8.87 16.95 13.64
N PHE A 525 -8.51 17.27 12.40
CA PHE A 525 -9.04 18.48 11.76
C PHE A 525 -10.54 18.39 11.56
N ASP A 526 -11.05 17.27 11.04
CA ASP A 526 -12.49 17.03 10.83
C ASP A 526 -13.31 17.14 12.13
N GLN A 527 -12.78 16.62 13.24
CA GLN A 527 -13.46 16.63 14.54
C GLN A 527 -13.37 17.97 15.29
N ASN A 528 -12.46 18.88 14.92
CA ASN A 528 -12.19 20.11 15.67
C ASN A 528 -12.42 21.38 14.86
N VAL A 529 -12.71 21.29 13.56
CA VAL A 529 -12.95 22.43 12.70
C VAL A 529 -14.37 22.37 12.14
N GLY A 530 -15.08 23.49 12.20
CA GLY A 530 -16.43 23.58 11.64
C GLY A 530 -16.44 23.49 10.11
N TYR A 531 -17.63 23.42 9.54
CA TYR A 531 -17.81 23.39 8.07
C TYR A 531 -17.32 24.68 7.36
N TRP A 532 -17.04 25.75 8.11
CA TRP A 532 -16.38 26.98 7.63
C TRP A 532 -15.00 27.13 8.25
N GLN A 533 -14.02 27.42 7.40
CA GLN A 533 -12.62 27.60 7.77
C GLN A 533 -12.18 29.06 7.57
N THR A 534 -11.13 29.46 8.27
CA THR A 534 -10.57 30.82 8.23
C THR A 534 -9.91 31.17 6.89
N ASP A 535 -9.62 30.18 6.05
CA ASP A 535 -9.02 30.32 4.71
C ASP A 535 -10.06 30.35 3.58
N LEU A 536 -11.34 30.60 3.92
CA LEU A 536 -12.51 30.59 3.03
C LEU A 536 -12.96 29.20 2.57
N THR A 537 -12.28 28.12 2.97
CA THR A 537 -12.73 26.76 2.66
C THR A 537 -14.10 26.49 3.30
N GLY A 538 -15.03 26.02 2.47
CA GLY A 538 -16.40 25.67 2.90
C GLY A 538 -17.40 26.83 2.92
N LEU A 539 -16.98 28.08 2.64
CA LEU A 539 -17.91 29.21 2.51
C LEU A 539 -18.70 29.14 1.20
N ASP A 540 -17.99 28.91 0.09
CA ASP A 540 -18.55 28.74 -1.24
C ASP A 540 -18.25 27.32 -1.76
N HIS A 541 -19.20 26.73 -2.50
CA HIS A 541 -19.11 25.36 -3.00
C HIS A 541 -19.02 25.32 -4.53
N LEU A 542 -17.89 25.76 -5.07
CA LEU A 542 -17.62 25.71 -6.52
C LEU A 542 -17.61 24.26 -7.02
N SER A 543 -18.49 23.98 -7.97
CA SER A 543 -18.63 22.68 -8.62
C SER A 543 -17.46 22.40 -9.58
N ARG A 544 -17.37 21.15 -10.04
CA ARG A 544 -16.42 20.78 -11.10
C ARG A 544 -16.72 21.51 -12.41
N ALA A 545 -17.98 21.84 -12.68
CA ALA A 545 -18.38 22.60 -13.85
C ALA A 545 -17.87 24.04 -13.76
N ASP A 546 -18.00 24.70 -12.61
CA ASP A 546 -17.51 26.08 -12.40
C ASP A 546 -15.99 26.16 -12.57
N ARG A 547 -15.26 25.15 -12.05
CA ARG A 547 -13.81 25.06 -12.23
C ARG A 547 -13.41 24.81 -13.69
N ALA A 548 -14.20 24.00 -14.40
CA ALA A 548 -13.97 23.75 -15.82
C ALA A 548 -14.26 24.99 -16.67
N GLU A 549 -15.32 25.74 -16.35
CA GLU A 549 -15.64 27.03 -16.97
C GLU A 549 -14.51 28.04 -16.77
N LEU A 550 -14.00 28.18 -15.54
CA LEU A 550 -12.85 29.03 -15.23
C LEU A 550 -11.63 28.70 -16.12
N LEU A 551 -11.29 27.41 -16.25
CA LEU A 551 -10.15 26.97 -17.04
C LEU A 551 -10.39 27.17 -18.56
N ALA A 552 -11.52 26.69 -19.08
CA ALA A 552 -11.76 26.66 -20.52
C ALA A 552 -12.18 28.02 -21.09
N ASP A 553 -13.12 28.70 -20.42
CA ASP A 553 -13.82 29.84 -21.01
C ASP A 553 -13.16 31.18 -20.60
N TYR A 554 -12.63 31.27 -19.37
CA TYR A 554 -11.96 32.49 -18.90
C TYR A 554 -10.44 32.48 -19.12
N LEU A 555 -9.79 31.32 -18.94
CA LEU A 555 -8.33 31.18 -19.15
C LEU A 555 -7.97 30.64 -20.54
N GLY A 556 -8.96 30.24 -21.34
CA GLY A 556 -8.74 29.77 -22.71
C GLY A 556 -7.96 28.45 -22.80
N VAL A 557 -8.00 27.61 -21.76
CA VAL A 557 -7.27 26.33 -21.74
C VAL A 557 -7.88 25.37 -22.76
N SER A 558 -7.12 25.08 -23.81
CA SER A 558 -7.47 24.05 -24.79
C SER A 558 -7.16 22.65 -24.29
N GLU A 559 -7.77 21.64 -24.91
CA GLU A 559 -7.49 20.23 -24.66
C GLU A 559 -5.99 19.90 -24.75
N ASN A 560 -5.31 20.42 -25.77
CA ASN A 560 -3.88 20.17 -25.97
C ASN A 560 -3.01 20.83 -24.89
N GLN A 561 -3.38 22.02 -24.41
CA GLN A 561 -2.69 22.67 -23.30
C GLN A 561 -2.91 21.91 -21.99
N LEU A 562 -4.12 21.40 -21.77
CA LEU A 562 -4.45 20.57 -20.61
C LEU A 562 -3.59 19.29 -20.59
N THR A 563 -3.59 18.52 -21.69
CA THR A 563 -2.82 17.26 -21.75
C THR A 563 -1.32 17.52 -21.61
N THR A 564 -0.79 18.54 -22.28
CA THR A 564 0.63 18.94 -22.14
C THR A 564 0.98 19.32 -20.70
N ALA A 565 0.11 20.06 -20.01
CA ALA A 565 0.32 20.43 -18.61
C ALA A 565 0.29 19.20 -17.69
N VAL A 566 -0.64 18.28 -17.91
CA VAL A 566 -0.74 17.01 -17.17
C VAL A 566 0.49 16.14 -17.38
N GLU A 567 0.94 15.98 -18.62
CA GLU A 567 2.17 15.21 -18.94
C GLU A 567 3.40 15.81 -18.26
N ARG A 568 3.50 17.15 -18.23
CA ARG A 568 4.57 17.83 -17.49
C ARG A 568 4.48 17.60 -15.99
N LEU A 569 3.28 17.65 -15.39
CA LEU A 569 3.10 17.35 -13.97
C LEU A 569 3.47 15.90 -13.64
N VAL A 570 3.15 14.95 -14.51
CA VAL A 570 3.58 13.55 -14.38
C VAL A 570 5.10 13.44 -14.49
N ALA A 571 5.72 14.12 -15.45
CA ALA A 571 7.18 14.17 -15.56
C ALA A 571 7.85 14.83 -14.34
N ASP A 572 7.18 15.77 -13.66
CA ASP A 572 7.67 16.41 -12.44
C ASP A 572 7.37 15.59 -11.16
N GLY A 573 6.73 14.41 -11.29
CA GLY A 573 6.33 13.57 -10.15
C GLY A 573 5.21 14.16 -9.29
N LYS A 574 4.35 15.02 -9.86
CA LYS A 574 3.26 15.74 -9.19
C LYS A 574 1.90 15.12 -9.53
N TYR A 575 1.72 13.84 -9.22
CA TYR A 575 0.57 13.05 -9.66
C TYR A 575 -0.76 13.53 -9.05
N GLU A 576 -0.77 13.92 -7.78
CA GLU A 576 -1.94 14.43 -7.08
C GLU A 576 -2.43 15.75 -7.69
N LEU A 577 -1.48 16.63 -8.05
CA LEU A 577 -1.78 17.89 -8.73
C LEU A 577 -2.29 17.65 -10.16
N ALA A 578 -1.71 16.67 -10.86
CA ALA A 578 -2.19 16.26 -12.18
C ALA A 578 -3.63 15.71 -12.12
N ALA A 579 -3.93 14.88 -11.12
CA ALA A 579 -5.28 14.36 -10.88
C ALA A 579 -6.26 15.51 -10.55
N SER A 580 -5.86 16.45 -9.68
CA SER A 580 -6.67 17.61 -9.33
C SER A 580 -7.01 18.48 -10.56
N LEU A 581 -6.03 18.72 -11.45
CA LEU A 581 -6.23 19.45 -12.70
C LEU A 581 -7.20 18.71 -13.65
N LEU A 582 -7.07 17.39 -13.77
CA LEU A 582 -7.97 16.57 -14.57
C LEU A 582 -9.40 16.54 -14.02
N GLU A 583 -9.57 16.42 -12.70
CA GLU A 583 -10.90 16.43 -12.09
C GLU A 583 -11.55 17.83 -12.14
N SER A 584 -10.75 18.90 -12.15
CA SER A 584 -11.22 20.28 -12.29
C SER A 584 -11.58 20.67 -13.73
N SER A 585 -11.08 19.93 -14.73
CA SER A 585 -11.34 20.19 -16.16
C SER A 585 -12.29 19.17 -16.80
N GLY A 586 -12.55 18.05 -16.09
CA GLY A 586 -13.29 16.89 -16.56
C GLY A 586 -14.56 17.20 -17.34
N PRO A 587 -15.54 17.94 -16.79
CA PRO A 587 -16.83 18.15 -17.45
C PRO A 587 -16.76 18.71 -18.88
N ARG A 588 -15.69 19.47 -19.21
CA ARG A 588 -15.53 20.09 -20.52
C ARG A 588 -14.84 19.19 -21.56
N PHE A 589 -13.96 18.30 -21.11
CA PHE A 589 -13.10 17.45 -21.96
C PHE A 589 -13.29 15.94 -21.72
N GLU A 590 -14.33 15.53 -20.97
CA GLU A 590 -14.57 14.15 -20.54
C GLU A 590 -14.74 13.15 -21.70
N ARG A 591 -15.13 13.61 -22.89
CA ARG A 591 -15.27 12.79 -24.10
C ARG A 591 -14.01 12.71 -24.95
N SER A 592 -12.91 13.34 -24.54
CA SER A 592 -11.65 13.30 -25.27
C SER A 592 -10.86 12.02 -24.96
N ASP A 593 -10.48 11.30 -26.00
CA ASP A 593 -9.57 10.16 -25.92
C ASP A 593 -8.17 10.57 -25.41
N SER A 594 -7.71 11.79 -25.73
CA SER A 594 -6.40 12.26 -25.31
C SER A 594 -6.38 12.51 -23.79
N VAL A 595 -7.45 13.12 -23.27
CA VAL A 595 -7.64 13.35 -21.83
C VAL A 595 -7.84 12.03 -21.09
N ALA A 596 -8.60 11.08 -21.65
CA ALA A 596 -8.77 9.76 -21.06
C ALA A 596 -7.44 9.00 -20.92
N LYS A 597 -6.54 9.10 -21.91
CA LYS A 597 -5.21 8.47 -21.87
C LYS A 597 -4.33 9.05 -20.76
N VAL A 598 -4.21 10.37 -20.67
CA VAL A 598 -3.40 10.99 -19.61
C VAL A 598 -4.04 10.80 -18.23
N LYS A 599 -5.37 10.76 -18.13
CA LYS A 599 -6.10 10.44 -16.90
C LYS A 599 -5.78 9.04 -16.41
N ARG A 600 -5.83 8.04 -17.29
CA ARG A 600 -5.43 6.67 -16.95
C ARG A 600 -3.97 6.63 -16.46
N LEU A 601 -3.04 7.28 -17.16
CA LEU A 601 -1.64 7.33 -16.75
C LEU A 601 -1.45 7.93 -15.35
N VAL A 602 -2.11 9.04 -15.05
CA VAL A 602 -2.04 9.70 -13.73
C VAL A 602 -2.51 8.77 -12.62
N TYR A 603 -3.66 8.12 -12.78
CA TYR A 603 -4.18 7.21 -11.74
C TYR A 603 -3.35 5.94 -11.60
N LEU A 604 -2.77 5.43 -12.69
CA LEU A 604 -1.79 4.33 -12.60
C LEU A 604 -0.54 4.76 -11.79
N LYS A 605 -0.03 5.98 -12.02
CA LYS A 605 1.12 6.50 -11.25
C LYS A 605 0.78 6.69 -9.76
N LEU A 606 -0.45 7.10 -9.46
CA LEU A 606 -0.95 7.16 -8.08
C LEU A 606 -1.09 5.77 -7.45
N MET A 607 -1.48 4.74 -8.20
CA MET A 607 -1.44 3.34 -7.73
C MET A 607 -0.01 2.88 -7.45
N GLU A 608 0.94 3.13 -8.36
CA GLU A 608 2.37 2.82 -8.21
C GLU A 608 2.99 3.51 -6.99
N LYS A 609 2.50 4.69 -6.61
CA LYS A 609 2.94 5.41 -5.42
C LYS A 609 2.48 4.75 -4.10
N ASN A 610 1.28 4.16 -4.06
CA ASN A 610 0.64 3.73 -2.81
C ASN A 610 0.53 2.20 -2.55
N PRO A 611 1.26 1.29 -3.23
CA PRO A 611 0.96 -0.15 -3.19
C PRO A 611 1.36 -0.83 -1.86
N ASN A 612 1.99 -0.09 -0.94
CA ASN A 612 2.50 -0.62 0.34
C ASN A 612 2.08 0.20 1.57
N THR A 613 1.52 1.40 1.37
CA THR A 613 1.36 2.40 2.44
C THR A 613 -0.07 2.82 2.65
N ASP A 614 -0.91 2.78 1.61
CA ASP A 614 -2.28 3.29 1.66
C ASP A 614 -3.19 2.45 0.73
N PRO A 615 -3.75 1.34 1.22
CA PRO A 615 -4.66 0.50 0.43
C PRO A 615 -5.91 1.24 -0.04
N PHE A 616 -6.42 2.22 0.71
CA PHE A 616 -7.66 2.89 0.34
C PHE A 616 -7.45 3.84 -0.84
N LYS A 617 -6.35 4.58 -0.85
CA LYS A 617 -5.89 5.30 -2.04
C LYS A 617 -5.71 4.34 -3.22
N PHE A 618 -5.07 3.19 -3.01
CA PHE A 618 -4.86 2.20 -4.07
C PHE A 618 -6.18 1.73 -4.71
N ILE A 619 -7.17 1.33 -3.90
CA ILE A 619 -8.50 0.90 -4.35
C ILE A 619 -9.19 2.00 -5.17
N LEU A 620 -9.22 3.23 -4.66
CA LEU A 620 -9.88 4.35 -5.34
C LEU A 620 -9.17 4.72 -6.66
N TYR A 621 -7.83 4.69 -6.69
CA TYR A 621 -7.07 4.97 -7.91
C TYR A 621 -7.17 3.85 -8.94
N SER A 622 -7.28 2.58 -8.50
CA SER A 622 -7.64 1.45 -9.37
C SER A 622 -9.01 1.68 -10.01
N ALA A 623 -10.04 2.01 -9.21
CA ALA A 623 -11.37 2.30 -9.73
C ALA A 623 -11.38 3.46 -10.74
N LYS A 624 -10.57 4.51 -10.51
CA LYS A 624 -10.45 5.66 -11.43
C LYS A 624 -9.65 5.37 -12.70
N SER A 625 -8.68 4.47 -12.65
CA SER A 625 -7.91 4.05 -13.83
C SER A 625 -8.60 2.96 -14.65
N GLY A 626 -9.53 2.22 -14.03
CA GLY A 626 -10.13 1.01 -14.59
C GLY A 626 -9.16 -0.17 -14.65
N GLU A 627 -8.04 -0.10 -13.93
CA GLU A 627 -7.00 -1.14 -13.91
C GLU A 627 -7.31 -2.19 -12.84
N GLN A 628 -7.47 -3.44 -13.26
CA GLN A 628 -7.51 -4.57 -12.34
C GLN A 628 -6.10 -5.05 -12.03
N THR A 629 -5.87 -5.52 -10.81
CA THR A 629 -4.57 -6.03 -10.38
C THR A 629 -4.75 -7.44 -9.84
N SER A 630 -4.38 -8.47 -10.61
CA SER A 630 -4.59 -9.85 -10.18
C SER A 630 -3.80 -10.19 -8.91
N GLN A 631 -4.41 -10.94 -8.00
CA GLN A 631 -3.73 -11.44 -6.80
C GLN A 631 -2.55 -12.35 -7.20
N MET A 632 -1.38 -12.10 -6.62
CA MET A 632 -0.19 -12.91 -6.86
C MET A 632 -0.13 -14.08 -5.88
N SER A 633 0.52 -15.18 -6.30
CA SER A 633 0.88 -16.28 -5.41
C SER A 633 2.38 -16.53 -5.46
N ARG A 634 2.96 -17.04 -4.38
CA ARG A 634 4.37 -17.46 -4.33
C ARG A 634 4.60 -18.84 -4.98
N GLY A 635 3.58 -19.41 -5.65
CA GLY A 635 3.54 -20.81 -6.09
C GLY A 635 2.62 -21.65 -5.21
N ASN A 636 2.17 -22.79 -5.76
CA ASN A 636 1.41 -23.82 -5.04
C ASN A 636 2.36 -24.78 -4.31
#